data_AF-A0A093SUJ7-F1
#
_entry.id   AF-A0A093SUJ7-F1
#
_cell.length_a   1.000
_cell.length_b   1.000
_cell.length_c   1.000
_cell.angle_alpha   90.00
_cell.angle_beta   90.00
_cell.angle_gamma   90.00
#
_symmetry.space_group_name_H-M   'P 1'
#
loop_
_entity.id
_entity.type
_entity.pdbx_description
1 polymer ?
#
loop_
_entity_poly.entity_id
_entity_poly.type
_entity_poly.pdbx_seq_one_letter_code
_entity_poly.pdbx_strand_id
1 'polypeptide(L)'
;FTDLTPTHISWQPSVNAGAHHTDRYANTELTVRRGQAFTITLYFNRPRQTGEKLAFVTEIGPAPSESHRTKAVFNLSEVGASGWTAAQAPSESGYMNFTISSPADAVIGRYNLTLQVTSGNKIFSRYLGQFVLLFNPWCPGDNVYMADENERQEYVLNENGIIFVGNAKYIEARGWYYGQFQDDLLNICLTMLDLSLYYRQNSAIDVSRRGDPKYVGRVISSMINGNDNDNGVLLGKWQGSFHSHENPSRWDGSVVILQKWRQDNYKPVQYGQCWVFAGVMCTVLRCLGIPTRLVSNFNSAHDVDRNLSIDKYYDSSGKSLNISKDSTWDYHVWNESWFIRPDLGTSYNGWQVLDATPQEQSKGLFQCGPASVIAIKEGDIHLDYDTLFVYTEVNADCNRWIVYNDGTKKRVYCDTEIIGRFISTKAVGSNSRVDITCNYKYPEGSSEERRVYKKALAKLFGSNTTEGHTESPHERPSETIRNPGISGKFKLAEPPVFGKDITLILSLNNLSSDHKTVKVDFSASTVLYTRRAVTEVLKATTSVDLGSKKGKHIRLKIPYSSYGKYLTTDKRIQVTALCEVMHMHGVKLLVEKTIILEDTNIIIKIPRRVVVNKAVTLEISYANPLPEPVNHCVLLVTLMNQQVKIHLARLGPRERSKIYFEFTPRKSGPLQLQVDFSCDKFSHVKGFVTIAVARA
;
A
#
# COMPACT_ATOMS: atom_id res chain seq x y z
N PHE A 1 0.11 61.85 11.37
CA PHE A 1 1.01 61.01 10.56
C PHE A 1 0.25 59.76 10.17
N THR A 2 0.33 59.34 8.91
CA THR A 2 -0.31 58.10 8.42
C THR A 2 0.53 56.89 8.83
N ASP A 3 -0.11 55.84 9.33
CA ASP A 3 0.57 54.61 9.74
C ASP A 3 1.18 53.88 8.52
N LEU A 4 2.36 53.30 8.70
CA LEU A 4 3.01 52.49 7.66
C LEU A 4 2.15 51.24 7.42
N THR A 5 1.53 51.17 6.25
CA THR A 5 0.52 50.15 5.93
C THR A 5 0.93 49.40 4.67
N PRO A 6 1.01 48.06 4.70
CA PRO A 6 1.22 47.28 3.48
C PRO A 6 -0.04 47.34 2.62
N THR A 7 0.14 47.74 1.36
CA THR A 7 -0.94 47.90 0.37
C THR A 7 -1.08 46.68 -0.54
N HIS A 8 0.03 45.99 -0.81
CA HIS A 8 0.07 44.81 -1.66
C HIS A 8 1.19 43.86 -1.23
N ILE A 9 0.98 42.56 -1.42
CA ILE A 9 1.99 41.51 -1.23
C ILE A 9 2.18 40.77 -2.54
N SER A 10 3.44 40.63 -2.97
CA SER A 10 3.84 39.65 -3.97
C SER A 10 4.50 38.46 -3.28
N TRP A 11 3.88 37.28 -3.43
CA TRP A 11 4.37 36.01 -2.89
C TRP A 11 5.48 35.37 -3.71
N GLN A 12 5.90 36.00 -4.82
CA GLN A 12 6.89 35.46 -5.76
C GLN A 12 6.71 33.96 -6.07
N PRO A 13 5.49 33.50 -6.42
CA PRO A 13 5.13 32.08 -6.38
C PRO A 13 6.00 31.22 -7.29
N SER A 14 6.36 31.68 -8.49
CA SER A 14 7.21 30.90 -9.41
C SER A 14 8.63 30.68 -8.88
N VAL A 15 9.24 31.69 -8.26
CA VAL A 15 10.60 31.61 -7.71
C VAL A 15 10.60 30.68 -6.49
N ASN A 16 9.68 30.92 -5.56
CA ASN A 16 9.58 30.11 -4.34
C ASN A 16 9.19 28.67 -4.67
N ALA A 17 8.21 28.43 -5.55
CA ALA A 17 7.79 27.08 -5.87
C ALA A 17 8.89 26.26 -6.57
N GLY A 18 9.67 26.89 -7.45
CA GLY A 18 10.83 26.24 -8.07
C GLY A 18 11.91 25.87 -7.04
N ALA A 19 12.23 26.79 -6.11
CA ALA A 19 13.22 26.56 -5.07
C ALA A 19 12.78 25.51 -4.02
N HIS A 20 11.48 25.43 -3.73
CA HIS A 20 10.92 24.51 -2.73
C HIS A 20 10.43 23.18 -3.31
N HIS A 21 10.61 22.93 -4.62
CA HIS A 21 10.12 21.73 -5.30
C HIS A 21 8.60 21.54 -5.10
N THR A 22 7.86 22.62 -5.30
CA THR A 22 6.40 22.71 -5.19
C THR A 22 5.77 23.34 -6.45
N ASP A 23 6.55 23.49 -7.53
CA ASP A 23 6.14 24.03 -8.84
C ASP A 23 5.13 23.15 -9.58
N ARG A 24 5.02 21.87 -9.20
CA ARG A 24 4.11 20.91 -9.84
C ARG A 24 2.68 21.00 -9.32
N TYR A 25 2.47 21.47 -8.09
CA TYR A 25 1.13 21.55 -7.50
C TYR A 25 0.25 22.48 -8.33
N ALA A 26 -0.90 21.98 -8.76
CA ALA A 26 -1.89 22.80 -9.44
C ALA A 26 -2.76 23.57 -8.43
N ASN A 27 -2.15 24.53 -7.73
CA ASN A 27 -2.81 25.46 -6.84
C ASN A 27 -2.34 26.90 -7.04
N THR A 28 -3.17 27.86 -6.63
CA THR A 28 -2.88 29.29 -6.73
C THR A 28 -2.21 29.85 -5.47
N GLU A 29 -2.32 29.13 -4.35
CA GLU A 29 -1.74 29.52 -3.06
C GLU A 29 -0.24 29.22 -3.02
N LEU A 30 0.55 30.11 -2.40
CA LEU A 30 1.98 29.85 -2.20
C LEU A 30 2.15 28.58 -1.36
N THR A 31 2.87 27.61 -1.91
CA THR A 31 3.18 26.34 -1.23
C THR A 31 4.68 26.21 -1.10
N VAL A 32 5.15 26.08 0.13
CA VAL A 32 6.57 25.99 0.47
C VAL A 32 6.80 24.85 1.45
N ARG A 33 8.06 24.50 1.68
CA ARG A 33 8.48 23.42 2.58
C ARG A 33 9.21 23.99 3.80
N ARG A 34 8.96 23.42 4.97
CA ARG A 34 9.54 23.88 6.24
C ARG A 34 11.07 23.79 6.26
N GLY A 35 11.72 24.58 7.10
CA GLY A 35 13.18 24.57 7.25
C GLY A 35 13.93 25.13 6.05
N GLN A 36 13.25 25.80 5.13
CA GLN A 36 13.83 26.47 3.96
C GLN A 36 13.22 27.86 3.83
N ALA A 37 14.03 28.83 3.43
CA ALA A 37 13.61 30.23 3.33
C ALA A 37 12.91 30.52 1.99
N PHE A 38 11.88 31.37 2.03
CA PHE A 38 11.14 31.88 0.87
C PHE A 38 11.09 33.41 0.89
N THR A 39 10.93 34.02 -0.28
CA THR A 39 10.98 35.48 -0.45
C THR A 39 9.59 36.06 -0.72
N ILE A 40 9.27 37.18 -0.07
CA ILE A 40 8.07 37.99 -0.35
C ILE A 40 8.47 39.44 -0.61
N THR A 41 7.63 40.16 -1.35
CA THR A 41 7.75 41.61 -1.54
C THR A 41 6.51 42.29 -0.99
N LEU A 42 6.68 43.23 -0.07
CA LEU A 42 5.60 44.05 0.46
C LEU A 42 5.70 45.47 -0.07
N TYR A 43 4.60 45.97 -0.62
CA TYR A 43 4.45 47.35 -1.05
C TYR A 43 3.76 48.15 0.04
N PHE A 44 4.20 49.38 0.27
CA PHE A 44 3.71 50.22 1.36
C PHE A 44 3.15 51.53 0.85
N ASN A 45 2.23 52.11 1.61
CA ASN A 45 1.67 53.44 1.34
C ASN A 45 2.71 54.58 1.44
N ARG A 46 3.82 54.35 2.14
CA ARG A 46 4.95 55.27 2.26
C ARG A 46 6.24 54.53 2.61
N PRO A 47 7.42 55.15 2.49
CA PRO A 47 8.66 54.61 3.03
C PRO A 47 8.60 54.41 4.56
N ARG A 48 9.34 53.39 5.04
CA ARG A 48 9.56 53.13 6.46
C ARG A 48 10.38 54.27 7.08
N GLN A 49 9.93 54.78 8.23
CA GLN A 49 10.57 55.84 8.98
C GLN A 49 11.45 55.29 10.11
N THR A 50 12.44 56.08 10.52
CA THR A 50 13.30 55.78 11.67
C THR A 50 12.46 55.62 12.94
N GLY A 51 12.66 54.52 13.67
CA GLY A 51 11.89 54.19 14.87
C GLY A 51 10.73 53.21 14.64
N GLU A 52 10.33 52.96 13.40
CA GLU A 52 9.33 51.93 13.08
C GLU A 52 9.97 50.55 13.08
N LYS A 53 9.41 49.61 13.87
CA LYS A 53 9.85 48.20 13.93
C LYS A 53 8.82 47.30 13.26
N LEU A 54 9.30 46.30 12.54
CA LEU A 54 8.47 45.32 11.86
C LEU A 54 8.65 43.95 12.52
N ALA A 55 7.54 43.26 12.71
CA ALA A 55 7.50 41.86 13.10
C ALA A 55 6.47 41.12 12.25
N PHE A 56 6.71 39.84 11.99
CA PHE A 56 5.74 38.97 11.35
C PHE A 56 5.10 38.06 12.39
N VAL A 57 3.84 37.72 12.14
CA VAL A 57 3.08 36.75 12.93
C VAL A 57 2.59 35.67 11.99
N THR A 58 2.95 34.42 12.29
CA THR A 58 2.43 33.24 11.59
C THR A 58 1.51 32.47 12.52
N GLU A 59 0.32 32.11 12.06
CA GLU A 59 -0.70 31.40 12.84
C GLU A 59 -1.30 30.23 12.04
N ILE A 60 -1.50 29.08 12.68
CA ILE A 60 -2.10 27.88 12.08
C ILE A 60 -3.12 27.24 13.04
N GLY A 61 -4.18 26.68 12.47
CA GLY A 61 -5.23 25.97 13.20
C GLY A 61 -6.25 26.88 13.87
N PRO A 62 -7.25 26.30 14.56
CA PRO A 62 -8.38 27.04 15.12
C PRO A 62 -8.05 27.77 16.44
N ALA A 63 -6.99 27.35 17.15
CA ALA A 63 -6.52 27.99 18.38
C ALA A 63 -4.98 28.15 18.39
N PRO A 64 -4.44 29.10 17.58
CA PRO A 64 -2.99 29.34 17.50
C PRO A 64 -2.39 29.77 18.85
N SER A 65 -1.28 29.15 19.26
CA SER A 65 -0.56 29.48 20.49
C SER A 65 0.95 29.27 20.32
N GLU A 66 1.75 30.16 20.92
CA GLU A 66 3.21 30.03 20.96
C GLU A 66 3.64 28.78 21.74
N SER A 67 2.95 28.47 22.85
CA SER A 67 3.23 27.27 23.65
C SER A 67 3.03 25.97 22.88
N HIS A 68 2.06 25.96 21.95
CA HIS A 68 1.78 24.84 21.06
C HIS A 68 2.56 24.90 19.74
N ARG A 69 3.44 25.90 19.57
CA ARG A 69 4.19 26.16 18.33
C ARG A 69 3.29 26.33 17.08
N THR A 70 2.03 26.66 17.28
CA THR A 70 1.04 26.96 16.22
C THR A 70 0.86 28.46 15.99
N LYS A 71 1.59 29.28 16.77
CA LYS A 71 1.78 30.72 16.56
C LYS A 71 3.25 31.07 16.73
N ALA A 72 3.76 32.00 15.94
CA ALA A 72 5.08 32.59 16.16
C ALA A 72 5.05 34.07 15.82
N VAL A 73 5.66 34.90 16.68
CA VAL A 73 5.92 36.32 16.46
C VAL A 73 7.42 36.50 16.31
N PHE A 74 7.88 37.05 15.20
CA PHE A 74 9.32 37.18 14.92
C PHE A 74 9.66 38.53 14.30
N ASN A 75 10.62 39.21 14.92
CA ASN A 75 11.13 40.50 14.46
C ASN A 75 12.06 40.31 13.25
N LEU A 76 12.39 41.42 12.58
CA LEU A 76 13.48 41.43 11.61
C LEU A 76 14.81 41.10 12.30
N SER A 77 15.46 40.03 11.87
CA SER A 77 16.75 39.55 12.38
C SER A 77 17.71 39.23 11.25
N GLU A 78 18.97 38.96 11.59
CA GLU A 78 19.91 38.36 10.62
C GLU A 78 19.48 36.93 10.25
N VAL A 79 19.88 36.49 9.06
CA VAL A 79 19.62 35.15 8.54
C VAL A 79 20.35 34.12 9.41
N GLY A 80 19.66 33.07 9.88
CA GLY A 80 20.27 31.94 10.59
C GLY A 80 19.95 31.81 12.09
N ALA A 81 19.06 32.66 12.64
CA ALA A 81 18.53 32.45 13.99
C ALA A 81 17.59 31.21 14.05
N SER A 82 17.52 30.55 15.21
CA SER A 82 16.66 29.38 15.42
C SER A 82 15.18 29.77 15.45
N GLY A 83 14.30 28.98 14.82
CA GLY A 83 12.85 29.23 14.81
C GLY A 83 12.38 29.93 13.53
N TRP A 84 11.30 30.69 13.65
CA TRP A 84 10.82 31.55 12.56
C TRP A 84 11.65 32.82 12.50
N THR A 85 12.08 33.21 11.29
CA THR A 85 12.91 34.39 11.07
C THR A 85 12.45 35.18 9.86
N ALA A 86 12.71 36.49 9.87
CA ALA A 86 12.53 37.37 8.73
C ALA A 86 13.76 38.26 8.58
N ALA A 87 14.40 38.22 7.40
CA ALA A 87 15.49 39.11 7.05
C ALA A 87 15.03 40.09 5.97
N GLN A 88 15.38 41.37 6.13
CA GLN A 88 15.13 42.38 5.11
C GLN A 88 16.26 42.39 4.08
N ALA A 89 15.93 42.26 2.80
CA ALA A 89 16.85 42.46 1.69
C ALA A 89 16.87 43.94 1.24
N PRO A 90 17.85 44.39 0.43
CA PRO A 90 17.90 45.76 -0.08
C PRO A 90 16.57 46.16 -0.74
N SER A 91 16.11 47.38 -0.45
CA SER A 91 14.78 47.88 -0.81
C SER A 91 14.86 49.26 -1.47
N GLU A 92 13.93 49.55 -2.39
CA GLU A 92 13.77 50.86 -3.04
C GLU A 92 12.60 51.67 -2.43
N SER A 93 12.36 52.90 -2.92
CA SER A 93 11.24 53.71 -2.45
C SER A 93 9.89 53.09 -2.83
N GLY A 94 9.18 52.55 -1.84
CA GLY A 94 7.78 52.10 -1.96
C GLY A 94 7.55 50.60 -1.79
N TYR A 95 8.61 49.78 -1.74
CA TYR A 95 8.49 48.35 -1.43
C TYR A 95 9.69 47.82 -0.63
N MET A 96 9.50 46.73 0.10
CA MET A 96 10.55 46.02 0.83
C MET A 96 10.50 44.53 0.51
N ASN A 97 11.67 43.94 0.29
CA ASN A 97 11.83 42.51 0.10
C ASN A 97 12.19 41.84 1.43
N PHE A 98 11.51 40.74 1.74
CA PHE A 98 11.74 39.96 2.95
C PHE A 98 12.02 38.51 2.58
N THR A 99 13.00 37.92 3.26
CA THR A 99 13.25 36.49 3.25
C THR A 99 12.76 35.92 4.57
N ILE A 100 11.74 35.07 4.53
CA ILE A 100 11.13 34.41 5.69
C ILE A 100 11.62 32.97 5.74
N SER A 101 12.04 32.50 6.90
CA SER A 101 12.38 31.09 7.11
C SER A 101 11.60 30.51 8.28
N SER A 102 11.08 29.30 8.12
CA SER A 102 10.50 28.52 9.22
C SER A 102 11.56 27.60 9.84
N PRO A 103 11.35 27.09 11.06
CA PRO A 103 12.15 25.98 11.57
C PRO A 103 11.79 24.67 10.83
N ALA A 104 12.70 23.70 10.86
CA ALA A 104 12.55 22.41 10.18
C ALA A 104 11.55 21.45 10.87
N ASP A 105 11.17 21.74 12.12
CA ASP A 105 10.14 21.02 12.88
C ASP A 105 8.79 21.75 12.90
N ALA A 106 8.63 22.81 12.11
CA ALA A 106 7.37 23.55 12.01
C ALA A 106 6.20 22.63 11.66
N VAL A 107 5.02 22.95 12.21
CA VAL A 107 3.75 22.28 11.91
C VAL A 107 3.44 22.43 10.41
N ILE A 108 2.96 21.36 9.75
CA ILE A 108 2.53 21.46 8.35
C ILE A 108 1.07 21.90 8.25
N GLY A 109 0.70 22.60 7.16
CA GLY A 109 -0.67 23.02 6.85
C GLY A 109 -0.77 24.46 6.36
N ARG A 110 -1.98 25.02 6.42
CA ARG A 110 -2.25 26.42 6.01
C ARG A 110 -1.95 27.39 7.13
N TYR A 111 -1.09 28.34 6.85
CA TYR A 111 -0.73 29.42 7.76
C TYR A 111 -1.34 30.75 7.32
N ASN A 112 -1.78 31.54 8.29
CA ASN A 112 -2.03 32.96 8.13
C ASN A 112 -0.73 33.73 8.40
N LEU A 113 -0.42 34.70 7.55
CA LEU A 113 0.69 35.64 7.75
C LEU A 113 0.15 37.05 8.01
N THR A 114 0.64 37.67 9.08
CA THR A 114 0.28 39.04 9.49
C THR A 114 1.55 39.85 9.71
N LEU A 115 1.55 41.11 9.27
CA LEU A 115 2.59 42.09 9.60
C LEU A 115 2.17 42.89 10.83
N GLN A 116 3.05 42.98 11.82
CA GLN A 116 2.97 43.92 12.93
C GLN A 116 3.95 45.07 12.71
N VAL A 117 3.43 46.29 12.82
CA VAL A 117 4.21 47.53 12.75
C VAL A 117 4.13 48.22 14.10
N THR A 118 5.26 48.39 14.76
CA THR A 118 5.37 49.13 16.01
C THR A 118 5.94 50.52 15.73
N SER A 119 5.17 51.55 16.06
CA SER A 119 5.55 52.97 15.93
C SER A 119 5.30 53.68 17.26
N GLY A 120 6.39 54.00 17.98
CA GLY A 120 6.30 54.45 19.38
C GLY A 120 5.65 53.37 20.26
N ASN A 121 4.58 53.74 20.98
CA ASN A 121 3.82 52.83 21.86
C ASN A 121 2.62 52.16 21.15
N LYS A 122 2.45 52.36 19.83
CA LYS A 122 1.33 51.79 19.07
C LYS A 122 1.80 50.60 18.25
N ILE A 123 1.00 49.54 18.25
CA ILE A 123 1.20 48.34 17.43
C ILE A 123 0.01 48.21 16.49
N PHE A 124 0.28 48.16 15.19
CA PHE A 124 -0.71 47.95 14.14
C PHE A 124 -0.51 46.57 13.53
N SER A 125 -1.58 45.79 13.37
CA SER A 125 -1.52 44.47 12.74
C SER A 125 -2.27 44.49 11.41
N ARG A 126 -1.66 43.95 10.36
CA ARG A 126 -2.27 43.83 9.03
C ARG A 126 -2.09 42.42 8.48
N TYR A 127 -3.20 41.75 8.24
CA TYR A 127 -3.22 40.45 7.57
C TYR A 127 -2.71 40.59 6.13
N LEU A 128 -1.78 39.72 5.75
CA LEU A 128 -1.13 39.72 4.44
C LEU A 128 -1.70 38.64 3.52
N GLY A 129 -2.06 37.47 4.06
CA GLY A 129 -2.64 36.36 3.30
C GLY A 129 -2.26 35.00 3.88
N GLN A 130 -2.52 33.94 3.10
CA GLN A 130 -2.22 32.56 3.49
C GLN A 130 -1.12 31.94 2.62
N PHE A 131 -0.42 30.96 3.20
CA PHE A 131 0.48 30.07 2.47
C PHE A 131 0.39 28.66 3.08
N VAL A 132 0.78 27.65 2.30
CA VAL A 132 0.86 26.26 2.74
C VAL A 132 2.32 25.92 3.07
N LEU A 133 2.54 25.29 4.22
CA LEU A 133 3.82 24.74 4.63
C LEU A 133 3.76 23.20 4.65
N LEU A 134 4.68 22.53 3.97
CA LEU A 134 4.77 21.07 3.88
C LEU A 134 6.05 20.53 4.52
N PHE A 135 6.12 19.20 4.68
CA PHE A 135 7.36 18.51 5.05
C PHE A 135 8.45 18.74 3.99
N ASN A 136 9.72 18.70 4.42
CA ASN A 136 10.86 19.00 3.56
C ASN A 136 11.91 17.86 3.48
N PRO A 137 11.75 16.94 2.51
CA PRO A 137 12.74 15.90 2.23
C PRO A 137 14.12 16.42 1.81
N TRP A 138 14.23 17.69 1.41
CA TRP A 138 15.49 18.32 1.00
C TRP A 138 16.23 19.04 2.14
N CYS A 139 15.58 19.23 3.30
CA CYS A 139 16.18 19.92 4.45
C CYS A 139 16.82 18.91 5.40
N PRO A 140 18.16 18.92 5.62
CA PRO A 140 18.83 18.00 6.55
C PRO A 140 18.35 18.05 7.99
N GLY A 141 17.76 19.18 8.41
CA GLY A 141 17.18 19.34 9.75
C GLY A 141 15.77 18.79 9.90
N ASP A 142 15.12 18.36 8.80
CA ASP A 142 13.78 17.80 8.82
C ASP A 142 13.82 16.30 9.11
N ASN A 143 12.90 15.82 9.95
CA ASN A 143 12.75 14.40 10.26
C ASN A 143 12.49 13.51 9.04
N VAL A 144 11.98 14.06 7.93
CA VAL A 144 11.75 13.33 6.67
C VAL A 144 12.90 13.46 5.66
N TYR A 145 14.05 14.01 6.06
CA TYR A 145 15.19 14.22 5.17
C TYR A 145 15.64 12.94 4.48
N MET A 146 15.74 12.99 3.16
CA MET A 146 16.21 11.91 2.31
C MET A 146 17.35 12.46 1.45
N ALA A 147 18.56 11.94 1.68
CA ALA A 147 19.77 12.51 1.08
C ALA A 147 19.87 12.29 -0.43
N ASP A 148 19.45 11.11 -0.91
CA ASP A 148 19.57 10.74 -2.32
C ASP A 148 18.51 11.46 -3.18
N GLU A 149 18.99 12.18 -4.21
CA GLU A 149 18.11 12.96 -5.08
C GLU A 149 17.20 12.08 -5.94
N ASN A 150 17.67 10.92 -6.42
CA ASN A 150 16.85 10.03 -7.24
C ASN A 150 15.73 9.40 -6.40
N GLU A 151 16.02 9.06 -5.14
CA GLU A 151 15.02 8.60 -4.18
C GLU A 151 13.98 9.68 -3.89
N ARG A 152 14.38 10.95 -3.70
CA ARG A 152 13.41 12.06 -3.56
C ARG A 152 12.54 12.23 -4.81
N GLN A 153 13.13 12.13 -6.01
CA GLN A 153 12.37 12.16 -7.25
C GLN A 153 11.35 11.02 -7.32
N GLU A 154 11.72 9.80 -6.93
CA GLU A 154 10.84 8.63 -6.97
C GLU A 154 9.77 8.64 -5.88
N TYR A 155 10.15 8.94 -4.64
CA TYR A 155 9.32 8.73 -3.46
C TYR A 155 8.52 9.96 -3.04
N VAL A 156 8.75 11.12 -3.67
CA VAL A 156 8.00 12.36 -3.41
C VAL A 156 7.37 12.89 -4.71
N LEU A 157 8.18 13.04 -5.78
CA LEU A 157 7.77 13.79 -6.97
C LEU A 157 7.23 12.93 -8.13
N ASN A 158 7.41 11.60 -8.10
CA ASN A 158 6.88 10.73 -9.14
C ASN A 158 5.37 10.48 -8.93
N GLU A 159 4.56 10.75 -9.95
CA GLU A 159 3.11 10.56 -9.93
C GLU A 159 2.68 9.18 -10.46
N ASN A 160 3.60 8.40 -11.02
CA ASN A 160 3.33 7.10 -11.62
C ASN A 160 3.89 5.98 -10.74
N GLY A 161 2.98 5.16 -10.21
CA GLY A 161 3.28 3.99 -9.39
C GLY A 161 3.25 2.67 -10.15
N ILE A 162 3.77 1.65 -9.48
CA ILE A 162 3.65 0.24 -9.86
C ILE A 162 3.27 -0.52 -8.60
N ILE A 163 2.24 -1.36 -8.72
CA ILE A 163 1.76 -2.26 -7.67
C ILE A 163 2.09 -3.68 -8.10
N PHE A 164 2.74 -4.45 -7.22
CA PHE A 164 2.99 -5.86 -7.44
C PHE A 164 1.88 -6.69 -6.81
N VAL A 165 1.23 -7.54 -7.62
CA VAL A 165 0.11 -8.40 -7.22
C VAL A 165 0.34 -9.82 -7.75
N GLY A 166 -0.64 -10.70 -7.62
CA GLY A 166 -0.56 -12.08 -8.12
C GLY A 166 -0.27 -13.06 -6.99
N ASN A 167 0.84 -13.78 -7.06
CA ASN A 167 1.35 -14.59 -5.95
C ASN A 167 2.89 -14.68 -5.97
N ALA A 168 3.47 -15.29 -4.93
CA ALA A 168 4.91 -15.47 -4.78
C ALA A 168 5.64 -16.15 -5.98
N LYS A 169 4.94 -16.91 -6.83
CA LYS A 169 5.52 -17.59 -8.01
C LYS A 169 5.28 -16.84 -9.31
N TYR A 170 4.19 -16.08 -9.40
CA TYR A 170 3.78 -15.32 -10.57
C TYR A 170 3.41 -13.91 -10.12
N ILE A 171 4.41 -13.04 -10.09
CA ILE A 171 4.27 -11.65 -9.67
C ILE A 171 3.94 -10.80 -10.90
N GLU A 172 2.79 -10.12 -10.84
CA GLU A 172 2.32 -9.22 -11.88
C GLU A 172 2.49 -7.77 -11.45
N ALA A 173 2.83 -6.89 -12.40
CA ALA A 173 2.87 -5.45 -12.19
C ALA A 173 1.56 -4.82 -12.68
N ARG A 174 1.02 -3.86 -11.92
CA ARG A 174 -0.09 -3.00 -12.32
C ARG A 174 0.34 -1.53 -12.21
N GLY A 175 -0.07 -0.72 -13.19
CA GLY A 175 0.08 0.73 -13.09
C GLY A 175 -0.84 1.30 -12.00
N TRP A 176 -0.43 2.42 -11.42
CA TRP A 176 -1.28 3.19 -10.51
C TRP A 176 -0.93 4.67 -10.64
N TYR A 177 -1.92 5.51 -10.91
CA TYR A 177 -1.70 6.95 -11.00
C TYR A 177 -1.96 7.61 -9.63
N TYR A 178 -0.89 8.07 -8.98
CA TYR A 178 -1.01 8.81 -7.72
C TYR A 178 -1.60 10.20 -7.99
N GLY A 179 -0.99 10.95 -8.91
CA GLY A 179 -1.44 12.27 -9.32
C GLY A 179 -1.54 13.29 -8.17
N GLN A 180 -0.61 13.24 -7.22
CA GLN A 180 -0.62 14.07 -6.01
C GLN A 180 -0.59 15.58 -6.29
N PHE A 181 -0.23 16.00 -7.50
CA PHE A 181 -0.15 17.40 -7.90
C PHE A 181 -1.35 17.89 -8.73
N GLN A 182 -2.32 17.01 -9.00
CA GLN A 182 -3.54 17.39 -9.72
C GLN A 182 -4.35 18.44 -8.94
N ASP A 183 -5.16 19.20 -9.67
CA ASP A 183 -6.03 20.24 -9.13
C ASP A 183 -6.81 19.73 -7.91
N ASP A 184 -6.89 20.56 -6.87
CA ASP A 184 -7.58 20.29 -5.61
C ASP A 184 -7.00 19.19 -4.69
N LEU A 185 -6.02 18.39 -5.12
CA LEU A 185 -5.54 17.25 -4.33
C LEU A 185 -4.84 17.67 -3.04
N LEU A 186 -3.99 18.71 -3.10
CA LEU A 186 -3.38 19.26 -1.89
C LEU A 186 -4.42 19.76 -0.89
N ASN A 187 -5.48 20.40 -1.38
CA ASN A 187 -6.55 20.89 -0.53
C ASN A 187 -7.29 19.74 0.15
N ILE A 188 -7.60 18.68 -0.60
CA ILE A 188 -8.22 17.45 -0.08
C ILE A 188 -7.34 16.81 1.00
N CYS A 189 -6.03 16.69 0.75
CA CYS A 189 -5.08 16.08 1.69
C CYS A 189 -4.99 16.87 3.01
N LEU A 190 -4.99 18.20 2.94
CA LEU A 190 -4.99 19.05 4.13
C LEU A 190 -6.32 18.94 4.91
N THR A 191 -7.45 19.00 4.21
CA THR A 191 -8.78 18.85 4.83
C THR A 191 -8.97 17.48 5.48
N MET A 192 -8.35 16.42 4.95
CA MET A 192 -8.38 15.09 5.56
C MET A 192 -7.87 15.10 7.01
N LEU A 193 -6.81 15.86 7.30
CA LEU A 193 -6.29 15.98 8.67
C LEU A 193 -7.32 16.65 9.60
N ASP A 194 -8.03 17.65 9.08
CA ASP A 194 -9.08 18.39 9.81
C ASP A 194 -10.39 17.59 9.99
N LEU A 195 -10.55 16.47 9.30
CA LEU A 195 -11.71 15.58 9.44
C LEU A 195 -11.46 14.42 10.40
N SER A 196 -10.20 14.20 10.81
CA SER A 196 -9.82 13.07 11.67
C SER A 196 -10.50 13.08 13.05
N LEU A 197 -10.67 11.89 13.63
CA LEU A 197 -11.17 11.78 15.01
C LEU A 197 -10.26 12.50 16.01
N TYR A 198 -8.95 12.52 15.76
CA TYR A 198 -7.99 13.27 16.56
C TYR A 198 -8.28 14.77 16.57
N TYR A 199 -8.53 15.34 15.38
CA TYR A 199 -8.91 16.74 15.26
C TYR A 199 -10.26 17.05 15.92
N ARG A 200 -11.26 16.19 15.74
CA ARG A 200 -12.58 16.35 16.39
C ARG A 200 -12.49 16.30 17.91
N GLN A 201 -11.62 15.44 18.44
CA GLN A 201 -11.42 15.31 19.88
C GLN A 201 -10.75 16.55 20.48
N ASN A 202 -9.66 17.02 19.86
CA ASN A 202 -8.98 18.24 20.27
C ASN A 202 -8.17 18.83 19.12
N SER A 203 -8.78 19.78 18.41
CA SER A 203 -8.21 20.38 17.20
C SER A 203 -6.92 21.18 17.46
N ALA A 204 -6.81 21.84 18.62
CA ALA A 204 -5.59 22.56 18.97
C ALA A 204 -4.39 21.62 19.15
N ILE A 205 -4.60 20.50 19.85
CA ILE A 205 -3.56 19.49 20.09
C ILE A 205 -3.24 18.72 18.82
N ASP A 206 -4.24 18.33 18.02
CA ASP A 206 -4.02 17.68 16.73
C ASP A 206 -3.11 18.54 15.84
N VAL A 207 -3.47 19.81 15.63
CA VAL A 207 -2.67 20.72 14.79
C VAL A 207 -1.25 20.86 15.34
N SER A 208 -1.07 21.02 16.66
CA SER A 208 0.27 21.13 17.26
C SER A 208 1.18 19.93 16.98
N ARG A 209 0.60 18.75 16.75
CA ARG A 209 1.33 17.49 16.50
C ARG A 209 1.63 17.25 15.03
N ARG A 210 1.07 18.05 14.10
CA ARG A 210 1.31 17.88 12.64
C ARG A 210 2.73 18.25 12.22
N GLY A 211 3.59 18.73 13.12
CA GLY A 211 5.04 18.81 12.87
C GLY A 211 5.76 17.46 12.90
N ASP A 212 5.10 16.40 13.39
CA ASP A 212 5.69 15.06 13.52
C ASP A 212 5.21 14.13 12.38
N PRO A 213 6.08 13.63 11.49
CA PRO A 213 5.68 12.72 10.43
C PRO A 213 5.15 11.38 10.98
N LYS A 214 5.53 10.98 12.20
CA LYS A 214 4.97 9.79 12.86
C LYS A 214 3.48 9.96 13.12
N TYR A 215 3.12 11.11 13.68
CA TYR A 215 1.75 11.47 13.99
C TYR A 215 0.92 11.60 12.72
N VAL A 216 1.39 12.39 11.75
CA VAL A 216 0.69 12.57 10.47
C VAL A 216 0.51 11.24 9.75
N GLY A 217 1.56 10.41 9.66
CA GLY A 217 1.47 9.08 9.04
C GLY A 217 0.40 8.19 9.65
N ARG A 218 0.29 8.19 10.99
CA ARG A 218 -0.71 7.40 11.72
C ARG A 218 -2.13 7.96 11.57
N VAL A 219 -2.30 9.29 11.61
CA VAL A 219 -3.61 9.92 11.33
C VAL A 219 -4.08 9.56 9.92
N ILE A 220 -3.17 9.59 8.94
CA ILE A 220 -3.49 9.21 7.56
C ILE A 220 -3.81 7.71 7.46
N SER A 221 -3.10 6.80 8.12
CA SER A 221 -3.46 5.36 8.05
C SER A 221 -4.89 5.10 8.54
N SER A 222 -5.33 5.82 9.58
CA SER A 222 -6.73 5.84 10.03
C SER A 222 -7.66 6.43 8.95
N MET A 223 -7.41 7.67 8.51
CA MET A 223 -8.34 8.41 7.65
C MET A 223 -8.52 7.83 6.25
N ILE A 224 -7.60 7.00 5.77
CA ILE A 224 -7.74 6.39 4.44
C ILE A 224 -8.83 5.32 4.42
N ASN A 225 -9.14 4.68 5.55
CA ASN A 225 -10.29 3.78 5.66
C ASN A 225 -11.45 4.46 6.41
N GLY A 226 -12.68 4.25 5.96
CA GLY A 226 -13.88 4.87 6.53
C GLY A 226 -14.61 3.99 7.52
N ASN A 227 -13.90 3.11 8.24
CA ASN A 227 -14.53 2.08 9.07
C ASN A 227 -14.94 2.57 10.47
N ASP A 228 -14.40 3.70 10.92
CA ASP A 228 -14.63 4.23 12.27
C ASP A 228 -15.69 5.35 12.31
N ASN A 229 -16.52 5.48 11.26
CA ASN A 229 -17.50 6.57 11.09
C ASN A 229 -16.88 7.98 11.21
N ASP A 230 -15.65 8.12 10.74
CA ASP A 230 -14.76 9.27 10.88
C ASP A 230 -14.61 10.09 9.59
N ASN A 231 -15.52 9.88 8.63
CA ASN A 231 -15.41 10.41 7.28
C ASN A 231 -14.17 9.91 6.52
N GLY A 232 -13.60 8.75 6.86
CA GLY A 232 -12.48 8.21 6.09
C GLY A 232 -12.78 7.95 4.61
N VAL A 233 -11.73 7.75 3.81
CA VAL A 233 -11.82 7.84 2.33
C VAL A 233 -12.51 6.64 1.69
N LEU A 234 -12.20 5.41 2.11
CA LEU A 234 -12.62 4.18 1.42
C LEU A 234 -13.30 3.18 2.36
N LEU A 235 -14.33 2.49 1.87
CA LEU A 235 -14.85 1.29 2.53
C LEU A 235 -14.31 0.01 1.87
N GLY A 236 -13.87 -0.92 2.69
CA GLY A 236 -13.32 -2.20 2.26
C GLY A 236 -14.39 -3.22 1.89
N LYS A 237 -14.19 -3.97 0.80
CA LYS A 237 -15.03 -5.13 0.47
C LYS A 237 -14.24 -6.22 -0.26
N TRP A 238 -14.21 -7.40 0.35
CA TRP A 238 -13.45 -8.57 -0.13
C TRP A 238 -14.32 -9.74 -0.61
N GLN A 239 -15.65 -9.66 -0.44
CA GLN A 239 -16.57 -10.74 -0.76
C GLN A 239 -17.92 -10.23 -1.27
N GLY A 240 -18.67 -11.12 -1.93
CA GLY A 240 -20.01 -10.85 -2.45
C GLY A 240 -19.99 -10.10 -3.78
N SER A 241 -21.18 -9.64 -4.19
CA SER A 241 -21.36 -8.94 -5.46
C SER A 241 -20.98 -7.45 -5.38
N PHE A 242 -20.46 -6.93 -6.50
CA PHE A 242 -20.17 -5.52 -6.74
C PHE A 242 -21.15 -4.89 -7.74
N HIS A 243 -22.37 -5.39 -7.91
CA HIS A 243 -23.30 -4.82 -8.91
C HIS A 243 -23.73 -3.37 -8.62
N SER A 244 -23.85 -2.98 -7.34
CA SER A 244 -24.34 -1.65 -6.94
C SER A 244 -23.26 -0.57 -6.85
N HIS A 245 -21.98 -0.95 -6.83
CA HIS A 245 -20.85 -0.04 -6.58
C HIS A 245 -19.60 -0.49 -7.34
N GLU A 246 -18.52 0.29 -7.29
CA GLU A 246 -17.33 -0.04 -8.05
C GLU A 246 -16.60 -1.26 -7.50
N ASN A 247 -16.26 -2.20 -8.38
CA ASN A 247 -15.34 -3.29 -8.05
C ASN A 247 -13.95 -2.67 -7.74
N PRO A 248 -13.29 -3.03 -6.63
CA PRO A 248 -11.98 -2.52 -6.27
C PRO A 248 -10.91 -2.66 -7.38
N SER A 249 -11.04 -3.69 -8.23
CA SER A 249 -10.13 -3.90 -9.37
C SER A 249 -10.33 -2.89 -10.50
N ARG A 250 -11.42 -2.11 -10.51
CA ARG A 250 -11.63 -1.07 -11.51
C ARG A 250 -10.66 0.09 -11.36
N TRP A 251 -10.29 0.44 -10.12
CA TRP A 251 -9.50 1.64 -9.86
C TRP A 251 -8.12 1.58 -10.52
N ASP A 252 -7.75 2.68 -11.18
CA ASP A 252 -6.46 2.87 -11.89
C ASP A 252 -5.60 3.96 -11.21
N GLY A 253 -6.09 4.58 -10.13
CA GLY A 253 -5.41 5.71 -9.50
C GLY A 253 -6.18 6.33 -8.34
N SER A 254 -5.50 7.20 -7.61
CA SER A 254 -5.99 7.82 -6.36
C SER A 254 -6.78 9.10 -6.60
N VAL A 255 -6.50 9.81 -7.69
CA VAL A 255 -7.11 11.11 -8.03
C VAL A 255 -8.64 11.01 -8.06
N VAL A 256 -9.16 10.06 -8.85
CA VAL A 256 -10.61 9.84 -8.98
C VAL A 256 -11.28 9.47 -7.65
N ILE A 257 -10.59 8.72 -6.78
CA ILE A 257 -11.12 8.31 -5.48
C ILE A 257 -11.23 9.52 -4.55
N LEU A 258 -10.16 10.29 -4.42
CA LEU A 258 -10.11 11.48 -3.54
C LEU A 258 -11.07 12.58 -4.00
N GLN A 259 -11.18 12.79 -5.31
CA GLN A 259 -12.15 13.73 -5.88
C GLN A 259 -13.59 13.28 -5.61
N LYS A 260 -13.89 12.00 -5.80
CA LYS A 260 -15.22 11.44 -5.50
C LYS A 260 -15.55 11.57 -4.01
N TRP A 261 -14.60 11.25 -3.13
CA TRP A 261 -14.76 11.41 -1.68
C TRP A 261 -15.12 12.87 -1.33
N ARG A 262 -14.42 13.86 -1.88
CA ARG A 262 -14.75 15.28 -1.70
C ARG A 262 -16.12 15.65 -2.27
N GLN A 263 -16.46 15.19 -3.48
CA GLN A 263 -17.73 15.49 -4.14
C GLN A 263 -18.93 14.92 -3.38
N ASP A 264 -18.78 13.74 -2.78
CA ASP A 264 -19.81 13.08 -1.99
C ASP A 264 -19.83 13.55 -0.51
N ASN A 265 -19.35 14.78 -0.25
CA ASN A 265 -19.28 15.42 1.06
C ASN A 265 -18.54 14.55 2.10
N TYR A 266 -17.39 14.01 1.70
CA TYR A 266 -16.50 13.20 2.53
C TYR A 266 -17.17 11.93 3.08
N LYS A 267 -18.10 11.36 2.32
CA LYS A 267 -18.64 10.03 2.58
C LYS A 267 -17.69 8.97 1.99
N PRO A 268 -17.42 7.87 2.71
CA PRO A 268 -16.50 6.86 2.22
C PRO A 268 -16.86 6.30 0.85
N VAL A 269 -15.87 6.24 -0.05
CA VAL A 269 -15.99 5.71 -1.41
C VAL A 269 -16.04 4.19 -1.37
N GLN A 270 -17.02 3.61 -2.08
CA GLN A 270 -17.24 2.18 -2.16
C GLN A 270 -16.79 1.63 -3.53
N TYR A 271 -15.88 0.65 -3.61
CA TYR A 271 -15.12 -0.02 -2.54
C TYR A 271 -13.60 -0.09 -2.84
N GLY A 272 -12.80 -0.36 -1.81
CA GLY A 272 -11.36 -0.61 -1.90
C GLY A 272 -10.94 -2.00 -1.39
N GLN A 273 -9.73 -2.41 -1.76
CA GLN A 273 -8.96 -3.53 -1.20
C GLN A 273 -7.52 -3.04 -0.93
N CYS A 274 -6.66 -3.85 -0.31
CA CYS A 274 -5.37 -3.39 0.25
C CYS A 274 -4.54 -2.49 -0.68
N TRP A 275 -4.38 -2.87 -1.95
CA TRP A 275 -3.62 -2.07 -2.91
C TRP A 275 -4.26 -0.71 -3.25
N VAL A 276 -5.59 -0.61 -3.17
CA VAL A 276 -6.35 0.63 -3.35
C VAL A 276 -6.09 1.55 -2.16
N PHE A 277 -6.21 1.02 -0.94
CA PHE A 277 -5.88 1.77 0.29
C PHE A 277 -4.43 2.27 0.25
N ALA A 278 -3.47 1.38 -0.05
CA ALA A 278 -2.06 1.74 -0.12
C ALA A 278 -1.74 2.76 -1.22
N GLY A 279 -2.42 2.68 -2.37
CA GLY A 279 -2.29 3.65 -3.46
C GLY A 279 -2.76 5.05 -3.06
N VAL A 280 -3.94 5.15 -2.44
CA VAL A 280 -4.48 6.44 -1.94
C VAL A 280 -3.62 6.99 -0.80
N MET A 281 -3.22 6.15 0.16
CA MET A 281 -2.35 6.56 1.26
C MET A 281 -1.02 7.11 0.76
N CYS A 282 -0.38 6.44 -0.20
CA CYS A 282 0.87 6.93 -0.81
C CYS A 282 0.70 8.31 -1.46
N THR A 283 -0.42 8.52 -2.16
CA THR A 283 -0.74 9.81 -2.79
C THR A 283 -0.79 10.93 -1.76
N VAL A 284 -1.51 10.71 -0.66
CA VAL A 284 -1.67 11.70 0.41
C VAL A 284 -0.33 12.01 1.07
N LEU A 285 0.45 10.98 1.44
CA LEU A 285 1.73 11.18 2.11
C LEU A 285 2.76 11.89 1.22
N ARG A 286 2.85 11.52 -0.07
CA ARG A 286 3.68 12.23 -1.06
C ARG A 286 3.23 13.67 -1.23
N CYS A 287 1.91 13.90 -1.30
CA CYS A 287 1.32 15.24 -1.40
C CYS A 287 1.72 16.13 -0.22
N LEU A 288 1.81 15.57 1.00
CA LEU A 288 2.22 16.29 2.21
C LEU A 288 3.75 16.43 2.35
N GLY A 289 4.52 15.81 1.46
CA GLY A 289 5.99 15.89 1.45
C GLY A 289 6.69 14.80 2.27
N ILE A 290 6.01 13.72 2.65
CA ILE A 290 6.65 12.56 3.29
C ILE A 290 7.07 11.60 2.17
N PRO A 291 8.36 11.20 2.06
CA PRO A 291 8.78 10.22 1.07
C PRO A 291 8.14 8.87 1.37
N THR A 292 7.39 8.32 0.41
CA THR A 292 6.59 7.10 0.63
C THR A 292 6.62 6.19 -0.60
N ARG A 293 6.66 4.88 -0.38
CA ARG A 293 6.56 3.84 -1.42
C ARG A 293 5.53 2.76 -1.05
N LEU A 294 5.03 2.06 -2.07
CA LEU A 294 4.18 0.87 -1.86
C LEU A 294 5.06 -0.35 -1.67
N VAL A 295 4.61 -1.26 -0.81
CA VAL A 295 5.25 -2.54 -0.57
C VAL A 295 4.22 -3.64 -0.67
N SER A 296 4.53 -4.67 -1.45
CA SER A 296 3.70 -5.86 -1.62
C SER A 296 4.37 -7.05 -0.96
N ASN A 297 3.72 -7.62 0.05
CA ASN A 297 4.15 -8.85 0.73
C ASN A 297 3.37 -10.05 0.19
N PHE A 298 4.05 -11.08 -0.32
CA PHE A 298 3.38 -12.29 -0.81
C PHE A 298 3.30 -13.35 0.28
N ASN A 299 2.19 -14.11 0.29
CA ASN A 299 1.85 -14.99 1.42
C ASN A 299 1.78 -14.22 2.75
N SER A 300 1.09 -13.08 2.77
CA SER A 300 0.94 -12.26 3.98
C SER A 300 0.03 -12.96 4.98
N ALA A 301 0.48 -13.11 6.22
CA ALA A 301 -0.34 -13.65 7.29
C ALA A 301 -1.24 -12.56 7.88
N HIS A 302 -2.42 -12.94 8.34
CA HIS A 302 -3.25 -12.15 9.24
C HIS A 302 -3.63 -13.07 10.40
N ASP A 303 -2.86 -12.95 11.48
CA ASP A 303 -3.03 -13.68 12.75
C ASP A 303 -3.95 -12.86 13.65
N VAL A 304 -5.13 -13.40 13.93
CA VAL A 304 -6.14 -12.76 14.78
C VAL A 304 -5.89 -13.08 16.26
N ASP A 305 -5.28 -14.22 16.53
CA ASP A 305 -5.04 -14.75 17.87
C ASP A 305 -3.75 -14.19 18.51
N ARG A 306 -2.94 -13.46 17.73
CA ARG A 306 -1.71 -12.76 18.13
C ARG A 306 -0.69 -13.70 18.77
N ASN A 307 -0.50 -14.87 18.17
CA ASN A 307 0.38 -15.94 18.67
C ASN A 307 1.56 -16.25 17.73
N LEU A 308 1.78 -15.43 16.69
CA LEU A 308 2.78 -15.59 15.63
C LEU A 308 2.56 -16.80 14.73
N SER A 309 1.36 -17.37 14.73
CA SER A 309 1.06 -18.60 14.00
C SER A 309 -0.28 -18.50 13.29
N ILE A 310 -0.37 -19.15 12.13
CA ILE A 310 -1.60 -19.25 11.34
C ILE A 310 -2.09 -20.69 11.32
N ASP A 311 -3.30 -20.91 11.79
CA ASP A 311 -3.93 -22.24 11.79
C ASP A 311 -4.88 -22.42 10.59
N LYS A 312 -4.57 -23.40 9.72
CA LYS A 312 -5.44 -23.84 8.62
C LYS A 312 -6.07 -25.20 8.89
N TYR A 313 -7.36 -25.31 8.62
CA TYR A 313 -8.13 -26.50 8.94
C TYR A 313 -8.68 -27.16 7.67
N TYR A 314 -8.65 -28.49 7.66
CA TYR A 314 -9.18 -29.33 6.59
C TYR A 314 -10.00 -30.46 7.19
N ASP A 315 -11.05 -30.90 6.50
CA ASP A 315 -11.81 -32.07 6.91
C ASP A 315 -11.09 -33.39 6.55
N SER A 316 -11.70 -34.50 6.95
CA SER A 316 -11.20 -35.87 6.69
C SER A 316 -11.16 -36.26 5.20
N SER A 317 -11.72 -35.44 4.31
CA SER A 317 -11.65 -35.57 2.84
C SER A 317 -10.67 -34.58 2.19
N GLY A 318 -9.97 -33.77 2.99
CA GLY A 318 -9.01 -32.77 2.52
C GLY A 318 -9.64 -31.44 2.08
N LYS A 319 -10.94 -31.24 2.30
CA LYS A 319 -11.61 -29.98 1.98
C LYS A 319 -11.24 -28.92 3.01
N SER A 320 -10.91 -27.71 2.53
CA SER A 320 -10.60 -26.58 3.43
C SER A 320 -11.83 -26.15 4.24
N LEU A 321 -11.62 -25.94 5.53
CA LEU A 321 -12.63 -25.51 6.48
C LEU A 321 -12.38 -24.05 6.90
N ASN A 322 -13.37 -23.20 6.72
CA ASN A 322 -13.33 -21.79 7.12
C ASN A 322 -13.71 -21.63 8.61
N ILE A 323 -13.02 -22.33 9.52
CA ILE A 323 -13.30 -22.26 10.96
C ILE A 323 -12.33 -21.36 11.75
N SER A 324 -11.14 -21.08 11.23
CA SER A 324 -10.23 -20.08 11.81
C SER A 324 -10.62 -18.68 11.36
N LYS A 325 -10.34 -17.68 12.20
CA LYS A 325 -10.34 -16.28 11.77
C LYS A 325 -9.01 -15.89 11.11
N ASP A 326 -7.95 -16.64 11.36
CA ASP A 326 -6.67 -16.43 10.70
C ASP A 326 -6.80 -16.58 9.19
N SER A 327 -5.98 -15.83 8.47
CA SER A 327 -5.90 -15.96 7.02
C SER A 327 -4.48 -15.81 6.51
N THR A 328 -4.23 -16.36 5.32
CA THR A 328 -2.99 -16.09 4.58
C THR A 328 -3.38 -15.57 3.22
N TRP A 329 -3.06 -14.32 2.92
CA TRP A 329 -3.39 -13.70 1.65
C TRP A 329 -2.28 -13.98 0.64
N ASP A 330 -2.63 -14.21 -0.62
CA ASP A 330 -1.65 -14.43 -1.68
C ASP A 330 -0.68 -13.25 -1.81
N TYR A 331 -1.20 -12.05 -1.59
CA TYR A 331 -0.43 -10.85 -1.32
C TYR A 331 -1.22 -9.88 -0.45
N HIS A 332 -0.50 -9.01 0.24
CA HIS A 332 -1.02 -7.84 0.92
C HIS A 332 -0.15 -6.63 0.55
N VAL A 333 -0.74 -5.44 0.51
CA VAL A 333 -0.05 -4.22 0.07
C VAL A 333 -0.23 -3.13 1.11
N TRP A 334 0.87 -2.57 1.56
CA TRP A 334 0.94 -1.44 2.50
C TRP A 334 1.91 -0.37 2.01
N ASN A 335 2.21 0.61 2.86
CA ASN A 335 3.14 1.70 2.59
C ASN A 335 4.37 1.63 3.49
N GLU A 336 5.52 2.04 2.97
CA GLU A 336 6.67 2.45 3.78
C GLU A 336 6.90 3.94 3.60
N SER A 337 7.07 4.66 4.70
CA SER A 337 7.41 6.08 4.72
C SER A 337 8.76 6.32 5.38
N TRP A 338 9.52 7.27 4.85
CA TRP A 338 10.87 7.56 5.33
C TRP A 338 10.87 8.70 6.35
N PHE A 339 11.29 8.41 7.57
CA PHE A 339 11.61 9.41 8.59
C PHE A 339 12.40 8.83 9.76
N ILE A 340 13.00 9.70 10.57
CA ILE A 340 13.67 9.30 11.80
C ILE A 340 12.66 8.97 12.92
N ARG A 341 13.08 8.16 13.89
CA ARG A 341 12.30 7.72 15.06
C ARG A 341 12.96 8.14 16.38
N PRO A 342 12.91 9.45 16.74
CA PRO A 342 13.52 9.93 17.99
C PRO A 342 12.95 9.24 19.24
N ASP A 343 11.72 8.73 19.15
CA ASP A 343 11.03 7.97 20.18
C ASP A 343 11.58 6.55 20.40
N LEU A 344 12.21 5.95 19.39
CA LEU A 344 12.80 4.60 19.47
C LEU A 344 14.35 4.61 19.51
N GLY A 345 14.97 5.70 19.07
CA GLY A 345 16.42 5.82 18.91
C GLY A 345 16.88 5.70 17.45
N THR A 346 18.12 6.12 17.19
CA THR A 346 18.67 6.29 15.83
C THR A 346 18.77 4.99 15.03
N SER A 347 18.86 3.84 15.69
CA SER A 347 18.90 2.52 15.05
C SER A 347 17.61 2.15 14.32
N TYR A 348 16.49 2.82 14.60
CA TYR A 348 15.18 2.53 14.02
C TYR A 348 14.72 3.56 12.99
N ASN A 349 15.59 4.49 12.62
CA ASN A 349 15.37 5.48 11.56
C ASN A 349 15.22 4.81 10.18
N GLY A 350 14.62 5.55 9.24
CA GLY A 350 14.50 5.13 7.84
C GLY A 350 13.08 4.71 7.50
N TRP A 351 12.91 3.57 6.84
CA TRP A 351 11.60 3.08 6.41
C TRP A 351 10.72 2.61 7.56
N GLN A 352 9.48 3.12 7.58
CA GLN A 352 8.46 2.82 8.57
C GLN A 352 7.19 2.32 7.88
N VAL A 353 6.72 1.14 8.28
CA VAL A 353 5.48 0.55 7.77
C VAL A 353 4.27 1.32 8.27
N LEU A 354 3.39 1.67 7.34
CA LEU A 354 2.07 2.22 7.59
C LEU A 354 1.07 1.45 6.73
N ASP A 355 -0.03 1.02 7.33
CA ASP A 355 -1.07 0.30 6.62
C ASP A 355 -2.46 0.89 6.92
N ALA A 356 -3.13 1.30 5.85
CA ALA A 356 -4.48 1.85 5.90
C ALA A 356 -5.56 0.78 5.67
N THR A 357 -5.18 -0.47 5.43
CA THR A 357 -6.13 -1.57 5.28
C THR A 357 -6.71 -1.90 6.65
N PRO A 358 -8.04 -1.88 6.82
CA PRO A 358 -8.66 -2.08 8.13
C PRO A 358 -8.69 -3.57 8.51
N GLN A 359 -7.55 -4.10 8.97
CA GLN A 359 -7.40 -5.49 9.43
C GLN A 359 -7.56 -5.60 10.94
N GLU A 360 -6.71 -4.90 11.70
CA GLU A 360 -6.70 -4.92 13.16
C GLU A 360 -6.93 -3.52 13.73
N GLN A 361 -7.62 -3.44 14.87
CA GLN A 361 -7.76 -2.19 15.60
C GLN A 361 -6.56 -1.95 16.50
N SER A 362 -6.02 -0.73 16.44
CA SER A 362 -4.96 -0.24 17.31
C SER A 362 -5.46 0.95 18.12
N LYS A 363 -5.54 0.77 19.45
CA LYS A 363 -6.14 1.72 20.40
C LYS A 363 -7.60 2.07 20.03
N GLY A 364 -8.35 1.06 19.57
CA GLY A 364 -9.78 1.17 19.26
C GLY A 364 -10.13 1.76 17.89
N LEU A 365 -9.13 2.06 17.04
CA LEU A 365 -9.31 2.58 15.68
C LEU A 365 -8.67 1.66 14.65
N PHE A 366 -9.20 1.60 13.43
CA PHE A 366 -8.55 0.92 12.30
C PHE A 366 -7.41 1.78 11.76
N GLN A 367 -6.24 1.64 12.41
CA GLN A 367 -5.01 2.33 12.05
C GLN A 367 -3.83 1.41 12.32
N CYS A 368 -2.80 1.47 11.48
CA CYS A 368 -1.59 0.68 11.66
C CYS A 368 -0.33 1.52 11.41
N GLY A 369 0.66 1.35 12.29
CA GLY A 369 1.97 1.98 12.20
C GLY A 369 2.04 3.41 12.74
N PRO A 370 3.20 4.08 12.64
CA PRO A 370 4.40 3.64 11.93
C PRO A 370 5.22 2.58 12.70
N ALA A 371 5.49 1.43 12.07
CA ALA A 371 6.36 0.37 12.60
C ALA A 371 7.74 0.42 11.91
N SER A 372 8.83 0.45 12.67
CA SER A 372 10.18 0.45 12.05
C SER A 372 10.46 -0.88 11.36
N VAL A 373 10.85 -0.84 10.08
CA VAL A 373 11.24 -2.04 9.31
C VAL A 373 12.41 -2.76 9.97
N ILE A 374 13.32 -2.01 10.60
CA ILE A 374 14.44 -2.57 11.37
C ILE A 374 13.95 -3.29 12.63
N ALA A 375 12.98 -2.72 13.36
CA ALA A 375 12.39 -3.37 14.53
C ALA A 375 11.67 -4.67 14.15
N ILE A 376 11.00 -4.70 12.99
CA ILE A 376 10.41 -5.91 12.42
C ILE A 376 11.49 -6.95 12.13
N LYS A 377 12.56 -6.58 11.43
CA LYS A 377 13.66 -7.51 11.12
C LYS A 377 14.33 -8.10 12.35
N GLU A 378 14.48 -7.31 13.41
CA GLU A 378 15.12 -7.74 14.65
C GLU A 378 14.17 -8.40 15.65
N GLY A 379 12.88 -8.54 15.33
CA GLY A 379 11.87 -9.16 16.20
C GLY A 379 11.62 -8.36 17.48
N ASP A 380 11.75 -7.04 17.42
CA ASP A 380 11.52 -6.13 18.54
C ASP A 380 10.05 -5.72 18.67
N ILE A 381 9.17 -6.72 18.67
CA ILE A 381 7.70 -6.64 18.59
C ILE A 381 7.00 -5.74 19.62
N HIS A 382 7.66 -5.45 20.74
CA HIS A 382 7.18 -4.56 21.81
C HIS A 382 7.24 -3.06 21.47
N LEU A 383 7.97 -2.67 20.43
CA LEU A 383 8.15 -1.26 20.09
C LEU A 383 6.91 -0.71 19.36
N ASP A 384 6.59 0.55 19.64
CA ASP A 384 5.52 1.25 18.95
C ASP A 384 5.88 1.51 17.47
N TYR A 385 4.95 1.44 16.53
CA TYR A 385 3.53 1.09 16.70
C TYR A 385 3.24 -0.22 15.97
N ASP A 386 2.36 -1.04 16.54
CA ASP A 386 1.79 -2.22 15.86
C ASP A 386 2.83 -3.23 15.33
N THR A 387 4.06 -3.17 15.85
CA THR A 387 5.21 -3.97 15.36
C THR A 387 4.93 -5.47 15.44
N LEU A 388 4.25 -5.94 16.49
CA LEU A 388 3.81 -7.34 16.60
C LEU A 388 2.96 -7.78 15.42
N PHE A 389 1.96 -6.98 15.05
CA PHE A 389 1.07 -7.30 13.93
C PHE A 389 1.88 -7.42 12.65
N VAL A 390 2.63 -6.37 12.30
CA VAL A 390 3.42 -6.34 11.06
C VAL A 390 4.50 -7.42 11.02
N TYR A 391 5.14 -7.72 12.16
CA TYR A 391 6.08 -8.83 12.28
C TYR A 391 5.44 -10.16 11.91
N THR A 392 4.20 -10.37 12.38
CA THR A 392 3.45 -11.60 12.14
C THR A 392 3.09 -11.74 10.66
N GLU A 393 2.72 -10.65 10.00
CA GLU A 393 2.39 -10.64 8.56
C GLU A 393 3.51 -11.21 7.68
N VAL A 394 4.77 -11.10 8.12
CA VAL A 394 5.97 -11.52 7.37
C VAL A 394 6.70 -12.72 7.96
N ASN A 395 6.45 -13.11 9.21
CA ASN A 395 7.20 -14.19 9.88
C ASN A 395 6.33 -15.33 10.48
N ALA A 396 4.99 -15.28 10.39
CA ALA A 396 4.17 -16.29 11.06
C ALA A 396 4.48 -17.74 10.62
N ASP A 397 4.55 -18.66 11.58
CA ASP A 397 4.57 -20.10 11.29
C ASP A 397 3.16 -20.54 10.82
N CYS A 398 3.03 -21.44 9.84
CA CYS A 398 1.72 -21.88 9.33
C CYS A 398 1.45 -23.36 9.65
N ASN A 399 0.54 -23.62 10.57
CA ASN A 399 0.12 -24.97 10.94
C ASN A 399 -1.06 -25.43 10.07
N ARG A 400 -1.05 -26.71 9.67
CA ARG A 400 -2.20 -27.39 9.05
C ARG A 400 -2.74 -28.46 9.97
N TRP A 401 -4.06 -28.45 10.12
CA TRP A 401 -4.83 -29.31 11.00
C TRP A 401 -5.88 -30.09 10.20
N ILE A 402 -6.05 -31.36 10.55
CA ILE A 402 -7.18 -32.17 10.10
C ILE A 402 -8.21 -32.22 11.22
N VAL A 403 -9.45 -31.89 10.88
CA VAL A 403 -10.62 -31.99 11.75
C VAL A 403 -11.35 -33.30 11.41
N TYR A 404 -11.45 -34.19 12.37
CA TYR A 404 -12.13 -35.47 12.24
C TYR A 404 -13.61 -35.36 12.61
N ASN A 405 -14.41 -36.37 12.24
CA ASN A 405 -15.86 -36.36 12.43
C ASN A 405 -16.27 -36.34 13.92
N ASP A 406 -15.39 -36.78 14.81
CA ASP A 406 -15.57 -36.73 16.27
C ASP A 406 -15.20 -35.36 16.87
N GLY A 407 -14.81 -34.38 16.03
CA GLY A 407 -14.40 -33.05 16.43
C GLY A 407 -12.91 -32.92 16.77
N THR A 408 -12.16 -34.04 16.82
CA THR A 408 -10.73 -34.01 17.16
C THR A 408 -9.92 -33.29 16.09
N LYS A 409 -8.91 -32.52 16.51
CA LYS A 409 -8.00 -31.77 15.64
C LYS A 409 -6.60 -32.35 15.74
N LYS A 410 -6.01 -32.80 14.63
CA LYS A 410 -4.61 -33.26 14.59
C LYS A 410 -3.76 -32.42 13.67
N ARG A 411 -2.62 -31.95 14.17
CA ARG A 411 -1.65 -31.20 13.37
C ARG A 411 -0.89 -32.17 12.45
N VAL A 412 -0.93 -31.90 11.15
CA VAL A 412 -0.25 -32.73 10.15
C VAL A 412 1.06 -32.13 9.64
N TYR A 413 1.17 -30.80 9.63
CA TYR A 413 2.36 -30.11 9.12
C TYR A 413 2.44 -28.69 9.69
N CYS A 414 3.66 -28.21 9.93
CA CYS A 414 3.95 -26.81 10.20
C CYS A 414 4.99 -26.34 9.19
N ASP A 415 4.70 -25.22 8.53
CA ASP A 415 5.57 -24.60 7.53
C ASP A 415 6.06 -23.27 8.09
N THR A 416 7.35 -23.18 8.36
CA THR A 416 7.99 -22.03 8.99
C THR A 416 8.52 -21.03 7.97
N GLU A 417 8.47 -21.34 6.67
CA GLU A 417 9.18 -20.56 5.63
C GLU A 417 8.24 -19.95 4.56
N ILE A 418 6.95 -20.29 4.59
CA ILE A 418 6.00 -19.93 3.53
C ILE A 418 5.48 -18.49 3.62
N ILE A 419 5.40 -17.91 4.81
CA ILE A 419 4.87 -16.57 5.03
C ILE A 419 5.92 -15.51 4.66
N GLY A 420 5.50 -14.33 4.22
CA GLY A 420 6.42 -13.20 4.04
C GLY A 420 7.41 -13.35 2.88
N ARG A 421 6.95 -13.62 1.66
CA ARG A 421 7.81 -13.93 0.52
C ARG A 421 7.86 -12.79 -0.48
N PHE A 422 9.01 -12.64 -1.14
CA PHE A 422 9.22 -11.72 -2.26
C PHE A 422 8.66 -10.32 -1.99
N ILE A 423 8.92 -9.79 -0.79
CA ILE A 423 8.43 -8.48 -0.39
C ILE A 423 8.99 -7.47 -1.39
N SER A 424 8.10 -6.80 -2.11
CA SER A 424 8.44 -6.12 -3.37
C SER A 424 8.06 -4.65 -3.36
N THR A 425 8.89 -3.83 -3.97
CA THR A 425 8.59 -2.41 -4.25
C THR A 425 9.08 -2.03 -5.64
N LYS A 426 8.59 -0.89 -6.15
CA LYS A 426 9.01 -0.33 -7.44
C LYS A 426 10.44 0.20 -7.32
N ALA A 427 11.28 -0.07 -8.31
CA ALA A 427 12.62 0.49 -8.40
C ALA A 427 12.60 2.02 -8.58
N VAL A 428 13.62 2.68 -8.02
CA VAL A 428 13.91 4.08 -8.31
C VAL A 428 14.18 4.26 -9.80
N GLY A 429 13.46 5.16 -10.44
CA GLY A 429 13.68 5.53 -11.85
C GLY A 429 13.23 4.49 -12.90
N SER A 430 12.67 3.34 -12.52
CA SER A 430 12.15 2.35 -13.47
C SER A 430 10.90 1.62 -12.97
N ASN A 431 10.24 0.84 -13.83
CA ASN A 431 9.09 0.02 -13.45
C ASN A 431 9.48 -1.39 -12.97
N SER A 432 10.78 -1.65 -12.82
CA SER A 432 11.29 -2.95 -12.38
C SER A 432 10.94 -3.22 -10.93
N ARG A 433 10.80 -4.50 -10.60
CA ARG A 433 10.60 -4.99 -9.23
C ARG A 433 11.93 -5.00 -8.46
N VAL A 434 11.94 -4.44 -7.27
CA VAL A 434 13.01 -4.61 -6.28
C VAL A 434 12.50 -5.52 -5.17
N ASP A 435 13.25 -6.57 -4.87
CA ASP A 435 12.98 -7.44 -3.73
C ASP A 435 13.64 -6.85 -2.48
N ILE A 436 12.84 -6.56 -1.46
CA ILE A 436 13.26 -6.00 -0.17
C ILE A 436 12.98 -6.98 0.98
N THR A 437 12.80 -8.28 0.71
CA THR A 437 12.53 -9.29 1.75
C THR A 437 13.62 -9.29 2.84
N CYS A 438 14.88 -9.11 2.45
CA CYS A 438 16.02 -9.05 3.37
C CYS A 438 15.99 -7.85 4.34
N ASN A 439 15.15 -6.83 4.07
CA ASN A 439 14.97 -5.70 4.95
C ASN A 439 14.00 -6.02 6.08
N TYR A 440 13.09 -6.97 5.88
CA TYR A 440 12.05 -7.35 6.83
C TYR A 440 12.41 -8.58 7.67
N LYS A 441 13.26 -9.46 7.16
CA LYS A 441 13.68 -10.67 7.88
C LYS A 441 15.00 -11.23 7.38
N TYR A 442 15.58 -12.09 8.20
CA TYR A 442 16.74 -12.90 7.84
C TYR A 442 16.35 -14.01 6.85
N PRO A 443 17.30 -14.59 6.10
CA PRO A 443 17.01 -15.65 5.15
C PRO A 443 16.33 -16.86 5.80
N GLU A 444 15.29 -17.37 5.17
CA GLU A 444 14.59 -18.59 5.64
C GLU A 444 15.56 -19.77 5.81
N GLY A 445 15.39 -20.51 6.91
CA GLY A 445 16.24 -21.65 7.26
C GLY A 445 17.60 -21.28 7.88
N SER A 446 17.91 -19.99 8.05
CA SER A 446 19.11 -19.53 8.75
C SER A 446 18.97 -19.62 10.28
N SER A 447 20.10 -19.71 10.98
CA SER A 447 20.12 -19.64 12.46
C SER A 447 19.58 -18.31 12.98
N GLU A 448 19.83 -17.23 12.24
CA GLU A 448 19.45 -15.87 12.63
C GLU A 448 17.93 -15.68 12.56
N GLU A 449 17.29 -16.13 11.48
CA GLU A 449 15.82 -16.11 11.33
C GLU A 449 15.17 -16.78 12.55
N ARG A 450 15.55 -18.02 12.84
CA ARG A 450 14.93 -18.77 13.93
C ARG A 450 15.23 -18.18 15.30
N ARG A 451 16.42 -17.63 15.50
CA ARG A 451 16.79 -16.93 16.74
C ARG A 451 15.91 -15.69 16.94
N VAL A 452 15.68 -14.90 15.89
CA VAL A 452 14.81 -13.72 15.95
C VAL A 452 13.36 -14.11 16.20
N TYR A 453 12.85 -15.16 15.55
CA TYR A 453 11.50 -15.66 15.80
C TYR A 453 11.33 -16.12 17.26
N LYS A 454 12.29 -16.88 17.80
CA LYS A 454 12.28 -17.30 19.21
C LYS A 454 12.35 -16.11 20.16
N LYS A 455 13.13 -15.07 19.84
CA LYS A 455 13.18 -13.80 20.58
C LYS A 455 11.79 -13.13 20.60
N ALA A 456 11.10 -13.06 19.47
CA ALA A 456 9.76 -12.49 19.37
C ALA A 456 8.74 -13.30 20.21
N LEU A 457 8.74 -14.63 20.09
CA LEU A 457 7.91 -15.50 20.93
C LEU A 457 8.17 -15.31 22.43
N ALA A 458 9.44 -15.29 22.84
CA ALA A 458 9.80 -15.11 24.25
C ALA A 458 9.34 -13.76 24.80
N LYS A 459 9.36 -12.70 23.97
CA LYS A 459 8.81 -11.38 24.34
C LYS A 459 7.28 -11.40 24.47
N LEU A 460 6.60 -12.19 23.64
CA LEU A 460 5.15 -12.28 23.63
C LEU A 460 4.60 -13.08 24.83
N PHE A 461 5.25 -14.19 25.19
CA PHE A 461 4.78 -15.12 26.22
C PHE A 461 5.58 -15.07 27.54
N GLY A 462 6.68 -14.31 27.61
CA GLY A 462 7.57 -14.20 28.77
C GLY A 462 8.72 -15.23 28.78
N SER A 463 9.88 -14.82 29.31
CA SER A 463 11.15 -15.58 29.28
C SER A 463 11.17 -16.90 30.07
N ASN A 464 10.14 -17.21 30.88
CA ASN A 464 10.05 -18.48 31.61
C ASN A 464 9.55 -19.66 30.76
N THR A 465 9.49 -19.50 29.44
CA THR A 465 9.04 -20.55 28.51
C THR A 465 10.18 -21.30 27.82
N THR A 466 11.42 -21.14 28.28
CA THR A 466 12.50 -22.06 27.92
C THR A 466 12.25 -23.42 28.60
N GLU A 467 11.83 -24.38 27.78
CA GLU A 467 11.82 -25.84 28.02
C GLU A 467 10.70 -26.47 28.85
N GLY A 468 9.71 -25.73 29.36
CA GLY A 468 8.70 -26.32 30.27
C GLY A 468 7.22 -25.95 30.12
N HIS A 469 6.84 -24.83 29.50
CA HIS A 469 5.44 -24.39 29.52
C HIS A 469 4.97 -23.83 28.16
N THR A 470 4.72 -24.72 27.22
CA THR A 470 3.56 -24.58 26.32
C THR A 470 2.31 -24.98 27.10
N GLU A 471 1.74 -24.09 27.89
CA GLU A 471 0.53 -24.40 28.68
C GLU A 471 -0.52 -23.29 28.59
N SER A 472 -1.45 -23.49 27.66
CA SER A 472 -2.90 -23.35 27.94
C SER A 472 -3.43 -24.79 28.08
N PRO A 473 -4.04 -25.21 29.22
CA PRO A 473 -4.12 -26.62 29.63
C PRO A 473 -5.28 -27.43 29.02
N HIS A 474 -5.83 -27.06 27.88
CA HIS A 474 -6.81 -27.89 27.19
C HIS A 474 -6.43 -28.08 25.72
N GLU A 475 -5.95 -29.29 25.41
CA GLU A 475 -5.86 -29.91 24.08
C GLU A 475 -4.66 -29.62 23.17
N ARG A 476 -3.40 -29.82 23.60
CA ARG A 476 -2.35 -30.22 22.64
C ARG A 476 -1.36 -31.20 23.27
N PRO A 477 -1.45 -32.52 23.01
CA PRO A 477 -0.31 -33.39 23.23
C PRO A 477 0.80 -32.97 22.26
N SER A 478 2.04 -32.96 22.75
CA SER A 478 3.26 -33.04 21.96
C SER A 478 3.27 -34.34 21.15
N GLU A 479 2.40 -34.46 20.14
CA GLU A 479 2.53 -35.47 19.11
C GLU A 479 3.66 -35.01 18.20
N THR A 480 4.83 -35.64 18.36
CA THR A 480 5.86 -35.65 17.32
C THR A 480 5.13 -35.95 16.01
N ILE A 481 5.15 -35.03 15.04
CA ILE A 481 4.45 -35.20 13.76
C ILE A 481 4.93 -36.52 13.16
N ARG A 482 4.11 -37.56 13.25
CA ARG A 482 4.49 -38.89 12.75
C ARG A 482 4.54 -38.78 11.24
N ASN A 483 5.73 -38.93 10.67
CA ASN A 483 5.88 -38.97 9.22
C ASN A 483 5.31 -40.31 8.71
N PRO A 484 4.32 -40.31 7.80
CA PRO A 484 3.75 -41.55 7.24
C PRO A 484 4.75 -42.37 6.39
N GLY A 485 5.99 -41.90 6.24
CA GLY A 485 7.00 -42.53 5.39
C GLY A 485 6.70 -42.33 3.91
N ILE A 486 5.91 -41.31 3.56
CA ILE A 486 5.59 -40.93 2.18
C ILE A 486 5.84 -39.44 1.99
N SER A 487 6.15 -39.04 0.76
CA SER A 487 6.22 -37.63 0.35
C SER A 487 5.35 -37.39 -0.87
N GLY A 488 4.84 -36.16 -1.00
CA GLY A 488 3.91 -35.80 -2.05
C GLY A 488 4.15 -34.40 -2.58
N LYS A 489 4.03 -34.20 -3.89
CA LYS A 489 4.16 -32.89 -4.53
C LYS A 489 3.27 -32.78 -5.76
N PHE A 490 2.51 -31.69 -5.84
CA PHE A 490 1.78 -31.34 -7.07
C PHE A 490 2.65 -30.61 -8.08
N LYS A 491 2.59 -31.06 -9.33
CA LYS A 491 3.11 -30.35 -10.51
C LYS A 491 1.94 -30.08 -11.47
N LEU A 492 2.00 -28.95 -12.16
CA LEU A 492 1.10 -28.69 -13.28
C LEU A 492 1.69 -29.39 -14.50
N ALA A 493 0.86 -30.08 -15.29
CA ALA A 493 1.31 -30.70 -16.52
C ALA A 493 1.61 -29.65 -17.61
N GLU A 494 0.86 -28.54 -17.58
CA GLU A 494 0.97 -27.40 -18.48
C GLU A 494 0.59 -26.10 -17.74
N PRO A 495 0.95 -24.91 -18.26
CA PRO A 495 0.50 -23.64 -17.71
C PRO A 495 -1.04 -23.58 -17.63
N PRO A 496 -1.61 -23.20 -16.48
CA PRO A 496 -3.06 -23.21 -16.27
C PRO A 496 -3.67 -21.95 -16.89
N VAL A 497 -4.06 -22.02 -18.16
CA VAL A 497 -4.63 -20.87 -18.88
C VAL A 497 -6.12 -20.74 -18.59
N PHE A 498 -6.60 -19.52 -18.35
CA PHE A 498 -8.02 -19.24 -18.16
C PHE A 498 -8.85 -19.72 -19.37
N GLY A 499 -9.95 -20.42 -19.10
CA GLY A 499 -10.79 -21.02 -20.15
C GLY A 499 -10.33 -22.38 -20.68
N LYS A 500 -9.32 -23.02 -20.08
CA LYS A 500 -8.86 -24.38 -20.45
C LYS A 500 -9.01 -25.37 -19.30
N ASP A 501 -9.05 -26.67 -19.63
CA ASP A 501 -8.96 -27.70 -18.61
C ASP A 501 -7.61 -27.63 -17.89
N ILE A 502 -7.59 -27.94 -16.60
CA ILE A 502 -6.38 -27.94 -15.78
C ILE A 502 -5.95 -29.37 -15.55
N THR A 503 -4.70 -29.69 -15.86
CA THR A 503 -4.13 -31.01 -15.59
C THR A 503 -3.01 -30.91 -14.55
N LEU A 504 -3.21 -31.57 -13.42
CA LEU A 504 -2.25 -31.73 -12.34
C LEU A 504 -1.67 -33.14 -12.30
N ILE A 505 -0.44 -33.23 -11.83
CA ILE A 505 0.25 -34.49 -11.53
C ILE A 505 0.64 -34.45 -10.06
N LEU A 506 0.04 -35.32 -9.26
CA LEU A 506 0.52 -35.62 -7.92
C LEU A 506 1.62 -36.67 -8.01
N SER A 507 2.84 -36.29 -7.61
CA SER A 507 3.95 -37.24 -7.44
C SER A 507 3.96 -37.72 -5.99
N LEU A 508 3.72 -39.01 -5.76
CA LEU A 508 3.82 -39.65 -4.46
C LEU A 508 5.01 -40.60 -4.43
N ASN A 509 5.85 -40.50 -3.42
CA ASN A 509 7.00 -41.39 -3.21
C ASN A 509 6.90 -42.06 -1.84
N ASN A 510 7.11 -43.37 -1.82
CA ASN A 510 7.37 -44.10 -0.60
C ASN A 510 8.83 -43.90 -0.17
N LEU A 511 9.04 -43.47 1.06
CA LEU A 511 10.36 -43.20 1.64
C LEU A 511 10.87 -44.37 2.48
N SER A 512 10.02 -45.33 2.80
CA SER A 512 10.38 -46.49 3.61
C SER A 512 10.63 -47.73 2.75
N SER A 513 11.11 -48.78 3.42
CA SER A 513 11.50 -50.04 2.78
C SER A 513 10.34 -51.02 2.63
N ASP A 514 9.21 -50.80 3.31
CA ASP A 514 7.97 -51.59 3.24
C ASP A 514 7.07 -51.17 2.07
N HIS A 515 6.22 -52.08 1.61
CA HIS A 515 5.17 -51.77 0.64
C HIS A 515 4.04 -50.97 1.32
N LYS A 516 3.54 -49.91 0.65
CA LYS A 516 2.44 -49.09 1.17
C LYS A 516 1.32 -48.97 0.14
N THR A 517 0.10 -49.30 0.56
CA THR A 517 -1.12 -48.90 -0.16
C THR A 517 -1.60 -47.58 0.42
N VAL A 518 -1.66 -46.56 -0.44
CA VAL A 518 -2.00 -45.19 -0.06
C VAL A 518 -3.34 -44.81 -0.68
N LYS A 519 -4.33 -44.50 0.16
CA LYS A 519 -5.57 -43.84 -0.26
C LYS A 519 -5.31 -42.35 -0.44
N VAL A 520 -5.84 -41.76 -1.51
CA VAL A 520 -5.69 -40.33 -1.83
C VAL A 520 -7.07 -39.73 -2.05
N ASP A 521 -7.46 -38.80 -1.19
CA ASP A 521 -8.67 -37.99 -1.31
C ASP A 521 -8.30 -36.60 -1.86
N PHE A 522 -8.84 -36.25 -3.02
CA PHE A 522 -8.65 -34.96 -3.67
C PHE A 522 -9.86 -34.05 -3.45
N SER A 523 -9.59 -32.78 -3.17
CA SER A 523 -10.58 -31.70 -3.24
C SER A 523 -10.00 -30.53 -4.04
N ALA A 524 -10.82 -29.91 -4.88
CA ALA A 524 -10.49 -28.64 -5.53
C ALA A 524 -11.60 -27.63 -5.28
N SER A 525 -11.23 -26.43 -4.83
CA SER A 525 -12.17 -25.34 -4.56
C SER A 525 -11.72 -24.04 -5.21
N THR A 526 -12.64 -23.25 -5.73
CA THR A 526 -12.35 -21.85 -6.12
C THR A 526 -12.10 -21.05 -4.85
N VAL A 527 -11.13 -20.13 -4.89
CA VAL A 527 -10.72 -19.34 -3.73
C VAL A 527 -10.56 -17.86 -4.07
N LEU A 528 -10.70 -17.00 -3.07
CA LEU A 528 -10.35 -15.58 -3.16
C LEU A 528 -8.83 -15.38 -3.06
N TYR A 529 -8.33 -14.17 -3.33
CA TYR A 529 -6.91 -13.86 -3.10
C TYR A 529 -6.51 -13.96 -1.62
N THR A 530 -7.47 -13.80 -0.70
CA THR A 530 -7.31 -14.05 0.74
C THR A 530 -7.24 -15.53 1.10
N ARG A 531 -7.27 -16.43 0.10
CA ARG A 531 -7.29 -17.90 0.18
C ARG A 531 -8.51 -18.50 0.87
N ARG A 532 -9.56 -17.72 1.08
CA ARG A 532 -10.83 -18.23 1.56
C ARG A 532 -11.53 -19.05 0.48
N ALA A 533 -11.98 -20.25 0.81
CA ALA A 533 -12.72 -21.13 -0.10
C ALA A 533 -14.13 -20.59 -0.39
N VAL A 534 -14.52 -20.64 -1.67
CA VAL A 534 -15.80 -20.15 -2.19
C VAL A 534 -16.71 -21.31 -2.59
N THR A 535 -16.26 -22.18 -3.49
CA THR A 535 -17.05 -23.33 -3.94
C THR A 535 -16.15 -24.52 -4.27
N GLU A 536 -16.52 -25.70 -3.80
CA GLU A 536 -15.86 -26.96 -4.15
C GLU A 536 -16.30 -27.38 -5.56
N VAL A 537 -15.35 -27.47 -6.49
CA VAL A 537 -15.58 -27.73 -7.92
C VAL A 537 -15.19 -29.14 -8.35
N LEU A 538 -14.44 -29.87 -7.52
CA LEU A 538 -14.08 -31.25 -7.74
C LEU A 538 -13.87 -31.98 -6.41
N LYS A 539 -14.36 -33.22 -6.34
CA LYS A 539 -14.02 -34.20 -5.31
C LYS A 539 -13.74 -35.54 -5.98
N ALA A 540 -12.63 -36.18 -5.64
CA ALA A 540 -12.25 -37.46 -6.21
C ALA A 540 -11.44 -38.29 -5.21
N THR A 541 -11.53 -39.62 -5.29
CA THR A 541 -10.76 -40.53 -4.45
C THR A 541 -10.10 -41.59 -5.31
N THR A 542 -8.87 -41.97 -4.97
CA THR A 542 -8.18 -43.09 -5.60
C THR A 542 -7.27 -43.80 -4.60
N SER A 543 -6.72 -44.94 -4.98
CA SER A 543 -5.74 -45.68 -4.19
C SER A 543 -4.55 -46.06 -5.06
N VAL A 544 -3.35 -46.05 -4.48
CA VAL A 544 -2.12 -46.35 -5.17
C VAL A 544 -1.21 -47.23 -4.34
N ASP A 545 -0.71 -48.31 -4.95
CA ASP A 545 0.31 -49.16 -4.36
C ASP A 545 1.71 -48.62 -4.65
N LEU A 546 2.46 -48.33 -3.60
CA LEU A 546 3.83 -47.86 -3.67
C LEU A 546 4.77 -48.95 -3.12
N GLY A 547 5.57 -49.52 -4.02
CA GLY A 547 6.66 -50.41 -3.62
C GLY A 547 7.72 -49.70 -2.78
N SER A 548 8.60 -50.50 -2.18
CA SER A 548 9.75 -50.05 -1.39
C SER A 548 10.56 -48.98 -2.14
N LYS A 549 10.71 -47.78 -1.55
CA LYS A 549 11.45 -46.65 -2.15
C LYS A 549 11.03 -46.28 -3.59
N LYS A 550 9.79 -46.60 -4.00
CA LYS A 550 9.26 -46.28 -5.33
C LYS A 550 8.26 -45.13 -5.26
N GLY A 551 8.09 -44.43 -6.38
CA GLY A 551 7.09 -43.39 -6.56
C GLY A 551 6.15 -43.67 -7.72
N LYS A 552 4.96 -43.07 -7.67
CA LYS A 552 3.96 -43.08 -8.74
C LYS A 552 3.41 -41.68 -8.99
N HIS A 553 2.87 -41.50 -10.19
CA HIS A 553 2.24 -40.26 -10.63
C HIS A 553 0.74 -40.48 -10.80
N ILE A 554 -0.05 -39.65 -10.12
CA ILE A 554 -1.51 -39.63 -10.25
C ILE A 554 -1.88 -38.38 -11.02
N ARG A 555 -2.57 -38.55 -12.15
CA ARG A 555 -3.09 -37.43 -12.96
C ARG A 555 -4.47 -37.03 -12.47
N LEU A 556 -4.65 -35.74 -12.20
CA LEU A 556 -5.93 -35.13 -11.82
C LEU A 556 -6.31 -34.09 -12.87
N LYS A 557 -7.46 -34.27 -13.51
CA LYS A 557 -8.01 -33.33 -14.50
C LYS A 557 -9.16 -32.54 -13.88
N ILE A 558 -9.12 -31.21 -14.00
CA ILE A 558 -10.19 -30.30 -13.55
C ILE A 558 -10.76 -29.60 -14.81
N PRO A 559 -11.90 -30.05 -15.34
CA PRO A 559 -12.48 -29.48 -16.56
C PRO A 559 -12.93 -28.02 -16.38
N TYR A 560 -12.79 -27.17 -17.41
CA TYR A 560 -13.30 -25.79 -17.39
C TYR A 560 -14.80 -25.74 -17.10
N SER A 561 -15.57 -26.69 -17.62
CA SER A 561 -17.00 -26.81 -17.35
C SER A 561 -17.34 -26.98 -15.87
N SER A 562 -16.42 -27.53 -15.06
CA SER A 562 -16.63 -27.76 -13.62
C SER A 562 -16.33 -26.51 -12.79
N TYR A 563 -15.33 -25.71 -13.18
CA TYR A 563 -14.89 -24.57 -12.37
C TYR A 563 -15.30 -23.20 -12.93
N GLY A 564 -15.52 -23.07 -14.24
CA GLY A 564 -15.68 -21.77 -14.92
C GLY A 564 -16.81 -20.91 -14.38
N LYS A 565 -17.96 -21.52 -14.03
CA LYS A 565 -19.12 -20.82 -13.45
C LYS A 565 -18.88 -20.30 -12.02
N TYR A 566 -18.00 -20.96 -11.27
CA TYR A 566 -17.76 -20.67 -9.85
C TYR A 566 -16.46 -19.90 -9.61
N LEU A 567 -15.74 -19.60 -10.69
CA LEU A 567 -14.49 -18.87 -10.63
C LEU A 567 -14.77 -17.41 -10.29
N THR A 568 -14.06 -16.90 -9.30
CA THR A 568 -14.12 -15.49 -8.89
C THR A 568 -13.26 -14.63 -9.82
N THR A 569 -13.35 -13.30 -9.70
CA THR A 569 -12.47 -12.35 -10.41
C THR A 569 -10.98 -12.57 -10.10
N ASP A 570 -10.70 -13.23 -8.97
CA ASP A 570 -9.35 -13.61 -8.55
C ASP A 570 -8.74 -14.74 -9.39
N LYS A 571 -9.57 -15.54 -10.10
CA LYS A 571 -9.13 -16.64 -10.98
C LYS A 571 -8.24 -17.67 -10.30
N ARG A 572 -8.58 -18.06 -9.06
CA ARG A 572 -7.79 -18.99 -8.23
C ARG A 572 -8.53 -20.27 -7.88
N ILE A 573 -7.79 -21.37 -7.82
CA ILE A 573 -8.28 -22.69 -7.39
C ILE A 573 -7.27 -23.29 -6.41
N GLN A 574 -7.71 -23.67 -5.21
CA GLN A 574 -6.92 -24.46 -4.28
C GLN A 574 -7.21 -25.94 -4.49
N VAL A 575 -6.16 -26.73 -4.63
CA VAL A 575 -6.24 -28.18 -4.77
C VAL A 575 -5.50 -28.83 -3.61
N THR A 576 -6.13 -29.81 -2.98
CA THR A 576 -5.58 -30.60 -1.89
C THR A 576 -5.59 -32.08 -2.25
N ALA A 577 -4.62 -32.81 -1.73
CA ALA A 577 -4.59 -34.26 -1.71
C ALA A 577 -4.26 -34.72 -0.30
N LEU A 578 -5.23 -35.36 0.36
CA LEU A 578 -5.04 -35.98 1.66
C LEU A 578 -4.69 -37.46 1.44
N CYS A 579 -3.47 -37.83 1.80
CA CYS A 579 -2.90 -39.15 1.55
C CYS A 579 -2.83 -39.94 2.85
N GLU A 580 -3.49 -41.09 2.90
CA GLU A 580 -3.58 -41.95 4.08
C GLU A 580 -3.00 -43.33 3.76
N VAL A 581 -2.02 -43.78 4.54
CA VAL A 581 -1.46 -45.13 4.42
C VAL A 581 -2.42 -46.09 5.12
N MET A 582 -3.06 -47.00 4.37
CA MET A 582 -4.24 -47.74 4.86
C MET A 582 -4.00 -48.59 6.11
N HIS A 583 -2.77 -49.07 6.33
CA HIS A 583 -2.40 -49.88 7.51
C HIS A 583 -1.88 -49.03 8.68
N MET A 584 -1.68 -47.72 8.51
CA MET A 584 -1.25 -46.78 9.55
C MET A 584 -2.42 -45.87 9.93
N HIS A 585 -3.24 -46.32 10.86
CA HIS A 585 -4.42 -45.56 11.28
C HIS A 585 -4.05 -44.17 11.81
N GLY A 586 -4.66 -43.13 11.22
CA GLY A 586 -4.61 -41.76 11.71
C GLY A 586 -3.38 -40.93 11.31
N VAL A 587 -2.43 -41.47 10.53
CA VAL A 587 -1.28 -40.71 10.01
C VAL A 587 -1.52 -40.33 8.56
N LYS A 588 -1.70 -39.03 8.30
CA LYS A 588 -2.02 -38.51 6.97
C LYS A 588 -0.97 -37.50 6.49
N LEU A 589 -0.70 -37.50 5.20
CA LEU A 589 0.06 -36.46 4.50
C LEU A 589 -0.91 -35.54 3.77
N LEU A 590 -0.87 -34.25 4.06
CA LEU A 590 -1.59 -33.24 3.28
C LEU A 590 -0.63 -32.64 2.23
N VAL A 591 -1.05 -32.67 0.96
CA VAL A 591 -0.36 -32.00 -0.14
C VAL A 591 -1.28 -30.93 -0.69
N GLU A 592 -0.75 -29.72 -0.90
CA GLU A 592 -1.57 -28.57 -1.30
C GLU A 592 -0.96 -27.87 -2.51
N LYS A 593 -1.83 -27.28 -3.34
CA LYS A 593 -1.42 -26.38 -4.41
C LYS A 593 -2.51 -25.37 -4.72
N THR A 594 -2.17 -24.09 -4.59
CA THR A 594 -2.95 -23.01 -5.19
C THR A 594 -2.55 -22.82 -6.64
N ILE A 595 -3.53 -22.77 -7.52
CA ILE A 595 -3.43 -22.54 -8.95
C ILE A 595 -4.01 -21.16 -9.23
N ILE A 596 -3.27 -20.34 -9.97
CA ILE A 596 -3.76 -19.08 -10.53
C ILE A 596 -3.83 -19.28 -12.04
N LEU A 597 -4.97 -18.92 -12.63
CA LEU A 597 -5.14 -19.05 -14.06
C LEU A 597 -4.50 -17.87 -14.77
N GLU A 598 -3.62 -18.18 -15.73
CA GLU A 598 -2.98 -17.18 -16.59
C GLU A 598 -4.03 -16.54 -17.49
N ASP A 599 -4.07 -15.21 -17.49
CA ASP A 599 -4.90 -14.44 -18.40
C ASP A 599 -4.18 -14.18 -19.73
N THR A 600 -4.93 -13.89 -20.77
CA THR A 600 -4.37 -13.33 -21.99
C THR A 600 -4.00 -11.87 -21.75
N ASN A 601 -2.72 -11.54 -21.83
CA ASN A 601 -2.25 -10.18 -21.62
C ASN A 601 -2.80 -9.20 -22.67
N ILE A 602 -3.15 -8.00 -22.22
CA ILE A 602 -3.36 -6.85 -23.11
C ILE A 602 -1.99 -6.47 -23.68
N ILE A 603 -1.91 -6.39 -25.00
CA ILE A 603 -0.68 -5.98 -25.70
C ILE A 603 -0.84 -4.53 -26.12
N ILE A 604 0.08 -3.68 -25.69
CA ILE A 604 0.13 -2.26 -26.05
C ILE A 604 1.41 -2.00 -26.85
N LYS A 605 1.27 -1.61 -28.13
CA LYS A 605 2.41 -1.24 -28.97
C LYS A 605 2.50 0.27 -29.09
N ILE A 606 3.61 0.83 -28.64
CA ILE A 606 3.88 2.26 -28.68
C ILE A 606 4.79 2.58 -29.88
N PRO A 607 4.61 3.73 -30.55
CA PRO A 607 5.60 4.24 -31.49
C PRO A 607 6.99 4.42 -30.87
N ARG A 608 8.04 4.31 -31.69
CA ARG A 608 9.45 4.43 -31.23
C ARG A 608 9.77 5.79 -30.61
N ARG A 609 9.11 6.85 -31.06
CA ARG A 609 9.34 8.22 -30.59
C ARG A 609 8.02 8.94 -30.40
N VAL A 610 7.82 9.49 -29.21
CA VAL A 610 6.67 10.32 -28.84
C VAL A 610 7.19 11.70 -28.45
N VAL A 611 6.58 12.76 -29.01
CA VAL A 611 7.07 14.14 -28.90
C VAL A 611 5.92 15.05 -28.49
N VAL A 612 6.20 16.05 -27.64
CA VAL A 612 5.23 17.06 -27.23
C VAL A 612 4.55 17.73 -28.44
N ASN A 613 3.24 17.95 -28.34
CA ASN A 613 2.39 18.59 -29.35
C ASN A 613 2.32 17.90 -30.73
N LYS A 614 2.75 16.63 -30.84
CA LYS A 614 2.53 15.80 -32.03
C LYS A 614 1.53 14.69 -31.72
N ALA A 615 0.60 14.45 -32.63
CA ALA A 615 -0.37 13.36 -32.49
C ALA A 615 0.34 12.00 -32.50
N VAL A 616 -0.14 11.08 -31.67
CA VAL A 616 0.42 9.73 -31.48
C VAL A 616 -0.71 8.73 -31.56
N THR A 617 -0.55 7.71 -32.40
CA THR A 617 -1.44 6.55 -32.46
C THR A 617 -0.72 5.31 -31.91
N LEU A 618 -1.37 4.58 -31.01
CA LEU A 618 -0.89 3.30 -30.48
C LEU A 618 -1.88 2.17 -30.75
N GLU A 619 -1.39 0.94 -30.81
CA GLU A 619 -2.21 -0.28 -30.99
C GLU A 619 -2.40 -0.95 -29.62
N ILE A 620 -3.64 -1.15 -29.21
CA ILE A 620 -4.04 -1.98 -28.08
C ILE A 620 -4.68 -3.24 -28.65
N SER A 621 -4.25 -4.43 -28.22
CA SER A 621 -4.90 -5.68 -28.64
C SER A 621 -5.17 -6.62 -27.48
N TYR A 622 -6.31 -7.30 -27.55
CA TYR A 622 -6.74 -8.30 -26.57
C TYR A 622 -7.35 -9.50 -27.31
N ALA A 623 -7.10 -10.71 -26.80
CA ALA A 623 -7.62 -11.94 -27.37
C ALA A 623 -8.52 -12.66 -26.37
N ASN A 624 -9.70 -13.11 -26.79
CA ASN A 624 -10.63 -13.85 -25.94
C ASN A 624 -10.00 -15.18 -25.48
N PRO A 625 -9.76 -15.40 -24.17
CA PRO A 625 -9.15 -16.63 -23.66
C PRO A 625 -10.15 -17.79 -23.56
N LEU A 626 -11.44 -17.57 -23.78
CA LEU A 626 -12.47 -18.58 -23.57
C LEU A 626 -12.74 -19.42 -24.84
N PRO A 627 -13.22 -20.67 -24.66
CA PRO A 627 -13.72 -21.50 -25.76
C PRO A 627 -15.14 -21.09 -26.20
N GLU A 628 -15.69 -20.03 -25.63
CA GLU A 628 -17.01 -19.47 -25.91
C GLU A 628 -16.88 -17.97 -26.25
N PRO A 629 -17.84 -17.38 -26.99
CA PRO A 629 -17.86 -15.95 -27.28
C PRO A 629 -18.06 -15.10 -26.01
N VAL A 630 -17.53 -13.88 -26.03
CA VAL A 630 -17.76 -12.85 -25.01
C VAL A 630 -18.48 -11.64 -25.60
N ASN A 631 -19.40 -11.08 -24.82
CA ASN A 631 -20.26 -9.96 -25.20
C ASN A 631 -20.04 -8.76 -24.27
N HIS A 632 -20.70 -7.63 -24.58
CA HIS A 632 -20.61 -6.40 -23.79
C HIS A 632 -19.16 -5.98 -23.51
N CYS A 633 -18.29 -6.14 -24.52
CA CYS A 633 -16.87 -5.86 -24.41
C CYS A 633 -16.64 -4.35 -24.29
N VAL A 634 -15.94 -3.95 -23.23
CA VAL A 634 -15.60 -2.56 -22.92
C VAL A 634 -14.10 -2.48 -22.67
N LEU A 635 -13.45 -1.57 -23.39
CA LEU A 635 -12.07 -1.18 -23.15
C LEU A 635 -12.07 0.23 -22.56
N LEU A 636 -11.53 0.37 -21.35
CA LEU A 636 -11.29 1.66 -20.72
C LEU A 636 -9.80 1.99 -20.84
N VAL A 637 -9.49 3.10 -21.50
CA VAL A 637 -8.12 3.59 -21.64
C VAL A 637 -7.98 4.83 -20.76
N THR A 638 -7.08 4.76 -19.79
CA THR A 638 -6.80 5.84 -18.83
C THR A 638 -5.40 6.42 -19.11
N LEU A 639 -5.32 7.73 -19.34
CA LEU A 639 -4.08 8.47 -19.57
C LEU A 639 -4.04 9.70 -18.67
N MET A 640 -3.15 9.71 -17.66
CA MET A 640 -3.07 10.80 -16.66
C MET A 640 -4.44 11.23 -16.10
N ASN A 641 -5.22 10.28 -15.60
CA ASN A 641 -6.57 10.49 -15.07
C ASN A 641 -7.67 10.84 -16.10
N GLN A 642 -7.34 11.02 -17.38
CA GLN A 642 -8.34 11.14 -18.45
C GLN A 642 -8.74 9.75 -18.93
N GLN A 643 -10.05 9.48 -18.96
CA GLN A 643 -10.59 8.17 -19.32
C GLN A 643 -11.36 8.21 -20.62
N VAL A 644 -11.10 7.23 -21.49
CA VAL A 644 -11.86 7.00 -22.72
C VAL A 644 -12.43 5.60 -22.66
N LYS A 645 -13.76 5.50 -22.69
CA LYS A 645 -14.50 4.24 -22.71
C LYS A 645 -14.84 3.88 -24.15
N ILE A 646 -14.40 2.71 -24.59
CA ILE A 646 -14.57 2.20 -25.96
C ILE A 646 -15.40 0.93 -25.89
N HIS A 647 -16.55 0.92 -26.56
CA HIS A 647 -17.38 -0.27 -26.71
C HIS A 647 -16.89 -1.08 -27.92
N LEU A 648 -16.62 -2.36 -27.69
CA LEU A 648 -16.14 -3.29 -28.71
C LEU A 648 -17.26 -4.24 -29.13
N ALA A 649 -17.17 -4.71 -30.38
CA ALA A 649 -18.01 -5.79 -30.87
C ALA A 649 -17.80 -7.08 -30.06
N ARG A 650 -18.77 -8.00 -30.16
CA ARG A 650 -18.65 -9.36 -29.64
C ARG A 650 -17.35 -10.00 -30.15
N LEU A 651 -16.62 -10.67 -29.26
CA LEU A 651 -15.43 -11.45 -29.62
C LEU A 651 -15.77 -12.94 -29.59
N GLY A 652 -15.55 -13.61 -30.71
CA GLY A 652 -15.65 -15.06 -30.85
C GLY A 652 -14.61 -15.80 -30.01
N PRO A 653 -14.74 -17.14 -29.87
CA PRO A 653 -13.75 -17.96 -29.18
C PRO A 653 -12.35 -17.75 -29.77
N ARG A 654 -11.37 -17.43 -28.92
CA ARG A 654 -9.97 -17.18 -29.33
C ARG A 654 -9.75 -16.02 -30.31
N GLU A 655 -10.78 -15.23 -30.63
CA GLU A 655 -10.67 -14.06 -31.51
C GLU A 655 -9.87 -12.94 -30.84
N ARG A 656 -9.14 -12.18 -31.65
CA ARG A 656 -8.35 -11.02 -31.21
C ARG A 656 -8.93 -9.73 -31.76
N SER A 657 -9.17 -8.77 -30.88
CA SER A 657 -9.48 -7.38 -31.24
C SER A 657 -8.21 -6.53 -31.28
N LYS A 658 -8.15 -5.59 -32.22
CA LYS A 658 -7.13 -4.54 -32.30
C LYS A 658 -7.82 -3.18 -32.31
N ILE A 659 -7.38 -2.31 -31.42
CA ILE A 659 -7.92 -0.98 -31.19
C ILE A 659 -6.78 0.02 -31.40
N TYR A 660 -7.02 1.05 -32.21
CA TYR A 660 -6.08 2.15 -32.38
C TYR A 660 -6.55 3.32 -31.52
N PHE A 661 -5.68 3.79 -30.63
CA PHE A 661 -5.96 4.91 -29.73
C PHE A 661 -5.03 6.08 -30.07
N GLU A 662 -5.61 7.27 -30.23
CA GLU A 662 -4.88 8.48 -30.58
C GLU A 662 -4.92 9.52 -29.45
N PHE A 663 -3.78 10.15 -29.19
CA PHE A 663 -3.68 11.27 -28.24
C PHE A 663 -2.56 12.23 -28.64
N THR A 664 -2.57 13.44 -28.06
CA THR A 664 -1.50 14.44 -28.25
C THR A 664 -0.92 14.85 -26.89
N PRO A 665 0.31 14.46 -26.54
CA PRO A 665 0.90 14.82 -25.25
C PRO A 665 1.26 16.31 -25.21
N ARG A 666 0.97 16.96 -24.08
CA ARG A 666 1.20 18.41 -23.88
C ARG A 666 2.42 18.74 -23.03
N LYS A 667 3.00 17.75 -22.34
CA LYS A 667 4.18 17.91 -21.49
C LYS A 667 5.18 16.79 -21.78
N SER A 668 6.47 17.11 -21.69
CA SER A 668 7.55 16.12 -21.79
C SER A 668 7.71 15.34 -20.48
N GLY A 669 8.28 14.15 -20.55
CA GLY A 669 8.53 13.29 -19.39
C GLY A 669 7.78 11.96 -19.46
N PRO A 670 7.79 11.17 -18.38
CA PRO A 670 7.13 9.88 -18.33
C PRO A 670 5.60 10.05 -18.26
N LEU A 671 4.91 9.38 -19.18
CA LEU A 671 3.46 9.36 -19.30
C LEU A 671 2.98 7.92 -19.13
N GLN A 672 2.19 7.61 -18.09
CA GLN A 672 1.67 6.25 -17.89
C GLN A 672 0.27 6.13 -18.51
N LEU A 673 0.12 5.16 -19.42
CA LEU A 673 -1.15 4.74 -20.00
C LEU A 673 -1.57 3.43 -19.34
N GLN A 674 -2.83 3.35 -18.91
CA GLN A 674 -3.43 2.18 -18.31
C GLN A 674 -4.64 1.74 -19.14
N VAL A 675 -4.88 0.44 -19.18
CA VAL A 675 -5.94 -0.18 -19.96
C VAL A 675 -6.65 -1.21 -19.08
N ASP A 676 -7.97 -1.13 -19.04
CA ASP A 676 -8.87 -2.11 -18.42
C ASP A 676 -9.80 -2.68 -19.49
N PHE A 677 -9.85 -4.00 -19.59
CA PHE A 677 -10.83 -4.70 -20.43
C PHE A 677 -11.83 -5.46 -19.56
N SER A 678 -13.10 -5.31 -19.88
CA SER A 678 -14.21 -5.99 -19.22
C SER A 678 -15.25 -6.50 -20.23
N CYS A 679 -15.91 -7.61 -19.91
CA CYS A 679 -16.98 -8.22 -20.71
C CYS A 679 -18.04 -8.88 -19.79
N ASP A 680 -19.01 -9.56 -20.38
CA ASP A 680 -20.06 -10.31 -19.67
C ASP A 680 -19.56 -11.51 -18.84
N LYS A 681 -18.40 -12.09 -19.19
CA LYS A 681 -17.85 -13.29 -18.53
C LYS A 681 -16.77 -12.99 -17.49
N PHE A 682 -16.04 -11.90 -17.65
CA PHE A 682 -14.96 -11.49 -16.75
C PHE A 682 -14.70 -10.00 -16.89
N SER A 683 -14.18 -9.40 -15.83
CA SER A 683 -13.92 -7.96 -15.77
C SER A 683 -12.51 -7.66 -15.27
N HIS A 684 -12.07 -6.43 -15.53
CA HIS A 684 -10.84 -5.83 -15.02
C HIS A 684 -9.54 -6.55 -15.39
N VAL A 685 -9.44 -7.00 -16.66
CA VAL A 685 -8.15 -7.40 -17.21
C VAL A 685 -7.31 -6.15 -17.41
N LYS A 686 -6.15 -6.08 -16.76
CA LYS A 686 -5.31 -4.87 -16.74
C LYS A 686 -4.12 -4.97 -17.68
N GLY A 687 -3.75 -3.83 -18.25
CA GLY A 687 -2.49 -3.61 -18.95
C GLY A 687 -2.02 -2.18 -18.71
N PHE A 688 -0.73 -1.93 -18.74
CA PHE A 688 -0.20 -0.57 -18.64
C PHE A 688 1.11 -0.44 -19.39
N VAL A 689 1.49 0.79 -19.70
CA VAL A 689 2.80 1.11 -20.24
C VAL A 689 3.21 2.53 -19.90
N THR A 690 4.52 2.75 -19.70
CA THR A 690 5.08 4.10 -19.52
C THR A 690 5.70 4.55 -20.84
N ILE A 691 5.28 5.71 -21.32
CA ILE A 691 5.68 6.35 -22.56
C ILE A 691 6.63 7.50 -22.21
N ALA A 692 7.84 7.49 -22.77
CA ALA A 692 8.76 8.62 -22.62
C ALA A 692 8.44 9.69 -23.69
N VAL A 693 7.91 10.83 -23.26
CA VAL A 693 7.59 11.97 -24.14
C VAL A 693 8.81 12.90 -24.23
N ALA A 694 9.41 13.00 -25.41
CA ALA A 694 10.51 13.90 -25.69
C ALA A 694 10.03 15.35 -25.91
N ARG A 695 10.90 16.33 -25.62
CA ARG A 695 10.69 17.72 -26.03
C ARG A 695 10.70 17.83 -27.57
N ALA A 696 9.98 18.83 -28.06
CA ALA A 696 9.80 19.11 -29.50
C ALA A 696 11.13 19.33 -30.21
#